data_AF-A0A954JGT0-F1
#
_entry.id   AF-A0A954JGT0-F1
#
_cell.length_a   1.000
_cell.length_b   1.000
_cell.length_c   1.000
_cell.angle_alpha   90.00
_cell.angle_beta   90.00
_cell.angle_gamma   90.00
#
_symmetry.space_group_name_H-M   'P 1'
#
loop_
_entity.id
_entity.type
_entity.pdbx_description
1 polymer ?
#
loop_
_entity_poly.entity_id
_entity_poly.type
_entity_poly.pdbx_seq_one_letter_code
_entity_poly.pdbx_strand_id
1 'polypeptide(L)'
;MFFTNWINDLRHRLVSCVTKPRKRRRRVSRAESMEDRTMLSSVVSIGAGGSLVVSDNGGTNQDVDISYDASTNEVLIHEANGSIDARAGHVDSVDSQTVRVDARDITSGRIYVYGSDGDDNISVGPMTGATGLAAITVDGGAGVDNIDLSALQAGDIGTVVAHGGADNDTITGSQGDDILWGDDGDDTIHGNAGDDVIVGMAGNDDLHGDAGNDQVNGNDGDDLLHGEDGNDVLRGGTGNDEEHGDAGNDVLLGQDGIDDLNGEDGDDIIAGGSGNDTADGGAGTDRISGGDGDDLLNGGDDRDFIGGEHGNDTINGNGGDDSLNGHWGDDTVNGDDGNDVVRGSDGIDVLHGNLGNDVLLGYAGTDTLMGDDGNDYLDGGTDNDHIEGGSGRDRVNGGDGDDDISGGLDDDRISGGRGNDSINGDDGNDILYGNDGNDTIGGGAGNDNIVGSAGNDLIHGDDGADHIEGREGLDELHGDRGIDDIDGGADDDVVDGGDDDDNVRGGSGNDTIRGGLGNDTIRGGIGNDILHGDDGDDDIFGDDGTDELHGEIGNDHLHGNRGDDDLYGEDGDDSLDGGDDSDDLFGGNGNDDLRGGTGSDRVHGEGGTDTFDDDAEDEHDDPDGDDNHGGSGSDGEDD
;
A
#
# COMPACT_ATOMS: atom_id res chain seq x y z
N MET A 1 19.77 1.29 -0.48
CA MET A 1 21.23 1.04 -0.68
C MET A 1 21.97 0.66 0.63
N PHE A 2 21.43 -0.23 1.49
CA PHE A 2 22.11 -0.67 2.73
C PHE A 2 22.22 -2.20 2.91
N PHE A 3 21.53 -3.02 2.10
CA PHE A 3 21.50 -4.48 2.23
C PHE A 3 22.72 -5.24 1.64
N THR A 4 23.50 -4.65 0.74
CA THR A 4 24.55 -5.37 -0.02
C THR A 4 25.83 -5.73 0.75
N ASN A 5 25.89 -5.51 2.07
CA ASN A 5 27.09 -5.74 2.88
C ASN A 5 27.06 -6.98 3.80
N TRP A 6 25.94 -7.69 3.94
CA TRP A 6 25.87 -8.85 4.86
C TRP A 6 26.32 -10.17 4.19
N ILE A 7 25.97 -10.39 2.92
CA ILE A 7 26.26 -11.63 2.15
C ILE A 7 27.76 -11.90 1.90
N ASN A 8 28.66 -10.94 2.17
CA ASN A 8 30.08 -11.04 1.78
C ASN A 8 31.01 -11.77 2.77
N ASP A 9 30.63 -12.04 4.03
CA ASP A 9 31.58 -12.61 5.02
C ASP A 9 31.60 -14.16 5.08
N LEU A 10 30.64 -14.86 4.46
CA LEU A 10 30.62 -16.33 4.38
C LEU A 10 31.57 -16.91 3.30
N ARG A 11 32.10 -16.11 2.37
CA ARG A 11 32.89 -16.60 1.22
C ARG A 11 34.36 -17.00 1.51
N HIS A 12 34.76 -17.20 2.77
CA HIS A 12 36.16 -17.49 3.11
C HIS A 12 36.44 -18.65 4.08
N ARG A 13 35.84 -19.83 3.84
CA ARG A 13 36.46 -21.17 4.10
C ARG A 13 35.68 -22.31 3.43
N LEU A 14 36.08 -22.77 2.23
CA LEU A 14 36.04 -24.19 1.77
C LEU A 14 36.38 -24.38 0.27
N VAL A 15 37.61 -24.06 -0.16
CA VAL A 15 38.12 -24.60 -1.46
C VAL A 15 39.61 -24.94 -1.39
N SER A 16 39.93 -26.22 -1.20
CA SER A 16 41.07 -26.89 -1.88
C SER A 16 41.29 -28.34 -1.38
N CYS A 17 40.84 -29.34 -2.14
CA CYS A 17 41.72 -30.42 -2.64
C CYS A 17 41.02 -31.39 -3.64
N VAL A 18 40.81 -30.98 -4.89
CA VAL A 18 40.47 -31.94 -5.97
C VAL A 18 41.76 -32.44 -6.63
N THR A 19 42.11 -33.72 -6.45
CA THR A 19 43.15 -34.38 -7.26
C THR A 19 42.66 -35.67 -7.93
N LYS A 20 43.01 -35.81 -9.21
CA LYS A 20 42.38 -36.70 -10.20
C LYS A 20 42.56 -38.22 -9.93
N PRO A 21 41.60 -39.07 -10.33
CA PRO A 21 41.68 -40.52 -10.12
C PRO A 21 42.73 -41.19 -11.01
N ARG A 22 43.40 -42.22 -10.48
CA ARG A 22 44.46 -42.95 -11.20
C ARG A 22 44.20 -44.46 -11.29
N LYS A 23 43.57 -44.87 -12.39
CA LYS A 23 43.32 -46.29 -12.76
C LYS A 23 44.57 -47.18 -12.58
N ARG A 24 44.47 -48.25 -11.77
CA ARG A 24 45.30 -49.46 -11.92
C ARG A 24 44.53 -50.75 -11.62
N ARG A 25 44.30 -51.53 -12.68
CA ARG A 25 43.89 -52.94 -12.59
C ARG A 25 45.00 -53.79 -11.93
N ARG A 26 44.61 -54.72 -11.06
CA ARG A 26 45.25 -56.05 -10.95
C ARG A 26 44.19 -57.12 -10.66
N ARG A 27 44.52 -58.39 -10.89
CA ARG A 27 43.57 -59.50 -11.16
C ARG A 27 44.14 -60.79 -10.54
N VAL A 28 43.28 -61.79 -10.27
CA VAL A 28 43.61 -63.22 -9.96
C VAL A 28 44.11 -63.43 -8.50
N SER A 29 43.62 -64.37 -7.66
CA SER A 29 42.57 -65.41 -7.81
C SER A 29 42.27 -66.19 -6.51
N ARG A 30 41.14 -66.93 -6.53
CA ARG A 30 40.98 -68.36 -6.16
C ARG A 30 40.23 -68.66 -4.86
N ALA A 31 39.17 -69.47 -5.00
CA ALA A 31 38.38 -70.05 -3.91
C ALA A 31 39.04 -71.29 -3.30
N GLU A 32 38.72 -71.55 -2.04
CA GLU A 32 38.76 -72.85 -1.37
C GLU A 32 37.58 -72.91 -0.36
N SER A 33 36.88 -74.04 -0.30
CA SER A 33 35.74 -74.28 0.58
C SER A 33 36.08 -75.36 1.61
N MET A 34 35.61 -75.26 2.86
CA MET A 34 35.37 -76.47 3.67
C MET A 34 34.47 -76.27 4.90
N GLU A 35 33.33 -76.95 4.85
CA GLU A 35 32.57 -77.68 5.89
C GLU A 35 32.84 -77.41 7.41
N ASP A 36 31.75 -77.01 8.08
CA ASP A 36 31.13 -77.66 9.26
C ASP A 36 32.02 -78.01 10.48
N ARG A 37 31.80 -77.26 11.59
CA ARG A 37 32.06 -77.75 12.95
C ARG A 37 31.02 -77.30 13.97
N THR A 38 30.37 -78.29 14.57
CA THR A 38 29.43 -78.15 15.68
C THR A 38 30.12 -77.87 17.02
N MET A 39 29.48 -76.98 17.80
CA MET A 39 29.50 -76.76 19.25
C MET A 39 30.72 -77.20 20.09
N LEU A 40 31.31 -76.23 20.79
CA LEU A 40 31.92 -76.42 22.10
C LEU A 40 31.46 -75.29 23.04
N SER A 41 30.58 -75.62 23.98
CA SER A 41 30.16 -74.69 25.04
C SER A 41 31.21 -74.63 26.15
N SER A 42 31.64 -73.42 26.51
CA SER A 42 32.39 -73.18 27.75
C SER A 42 32.16 -71.77 28.27
N VAL A 43 31.40 -71.68 29.37
CA VAL A 43 31.24 -70.48 30.18
C VAL A 43 32.58 -70.07 30.79
N VAL A 44 32.97 -68.82 30.63
CA VAL A 44 34.08 -68.17 31.34
C VAL A 44 33.57 -66.83 31.88
N SER A 45 33.87 -66.52 33.15
CA SER A 45 33.39 -65.32 33.83
C SER A 45 34.54 -64.39 34.26
N ILE A 46 34.63 -63.21 33.63
CA ILE A 46 35.47 -62.03 33.92
C ILE A 46 34.75 -60.80 33.30
N GLY A 47 34.74 -59.57 33.84
CA GLY A 47 35.20 -59.11 35.16
C GLY A 47 35.66 -57.64 35.21
N ALA A 48 34.73 -56.69 35.03
CA ALA A 48 34.92 -55.23 34.91
C ALA A 48 35.62 -54.74 33.61
N GLY A 49 34.85 -54.08 32.74
CA GLY A 49 35.24 -53.71 31.36
C GLY A 49 34.67 -54.71 30.35
N GLY A 50 33.34 -54.69 30.16
CA GLY A 50 32.63 -55.69 29.37
C GLY A 50 32.86 -55.59 27.86
N SER A 51 32.96 -56.73 27.19
CA SER A 51 32.77 -56.86 25.74
C SER A 51 31.36 -57.37 25.51
N LEU A 52 30.62 -56.76 24.58
CA LEU A 52 29.40 -57.36 24.06
C LEU A 52 29.74 -58.67 23.33
N VAL A 53 28.84 -59.64 23.36
CA VAL A 53 28.95 -60.92 22.67
C VAL A 53 27.66 -61.16 21.91
N VAL A 54 27.70 -61.05 20.59
CA VAL A 54 26.61 -61.50 19.71
C VAL A 54 26.52 -63.03 19.79
N SER A 55 25.30 -63.56 19.93
CA SER A 55 25.05 -65.00 19.87
C SER A 55 23.85 -65.31 18.99
N ASP A 56 24.11 -65.69 17.74
CA ASP A 56 23.13 -66.39 16.89
C ASP A 56 22.64 -67.67 17.60
N ASN A 57 21.33 -67.91 17.54
CA ASN A 57 20.74 -69.20 17.89
C ASN A 57 19.55 -69.57 16.98
N GLY A 58 19.70 -69.29 15.69
CA GLY A 58 19.19 -70.11 14.59
C GLY A 58 17.79 -69.75 14.08
N GLY A 59 17.73 -69.04 12.95
CA GLY A 59 16.44 -68.86 12.27
C GLY A 59 16.38 -67.98 11.01
N THR A 60 17.32 -68.04 10.07
CA THR A 60 17.20 -67.45 8.70
C THR A 60 16.85 -65.95 8.57
N ASN A 61 16.95 -65.15 9.64
CA ASN A 61 17.12 -63.70 9.52
C ASN A 61 18.64 -63.39 9.48
N GLN A 62 19.00 -62.26 8.85
CA GLN A 62 20.40 -61.87 8.66
C GLN A 62 21.05 -61.38 9.97
N ASP A 63 22.38 -61.38 10.01
CA ASP A 63 23.17 -61.19 11.22
C ASP A 63 23.31 -59.71 11.58
N VAL A 64 22.73 -59.27 12.71
CA VAL A 64 22.99 -57.92 13.26
C VAL A 64 24.40 -57.88 13.85
N ASP A 65 25.30 -57.17 13.18
CA ASP A 65 26.72 -57.11 13.54
C ASP A 65 26.96 -55.89 14.44
N ILE A 66 27.00 -56.12 15.76
CA ILE A 66 27.29 -55.07 16.75
C ILE A 66 28.78 -55.08 17.12
N SER A 67 29.47 -53.98 16.87
CA SER A 67 30.89 -53.80 17.20
C SER A 67 31.14 -52.57 18.07
N TYR A 68 32.19 -52.63 18.89
CA TYR A 68 32.59 -51.55 19.79
C TYR A 68 34.09 -51.29 19.68
N ASP A 69 34.49 -50.10 19.27
CA ASP A 69 35.89 -49.67 19.25
C ASP A 69 36.24 -48.93 20.55
N ALA A 70 36.91 -49.63 21.46
CA ALA A 70 37.36 -49.08 22.74
C ALA A 70 38.47 -48.01 22.64
N SER A 71 38.93 -47.65 21.44
CA SER A 71 39.95 -46.62 21.19
C SER A 71 39.36 -45.28 20.73
N THR A 72 38.23 -45.31 20.02
CA THR A 72 37.39 -44.14 19.69
C THR A 72 36.19 -43.99 20.64
N ASN A 73 35.84 -45.08 21.34
CA ASN A 73 34.67 -45.21 22.21
C ASN A 73 33.35 -45.18 21.42
N GLU A 74 33.34 -45.83 20.25
CA GLU A 74 32.20 -45.87 19.32
C GLU A 74 31.51 -47.23 19.37
N VAL A 75 30.18 -47.24 19.36
CA VAL A 75 29.35 -48.43 19.12
C VAL A 75 28.78 -48.34 17.71
N LEU A 76 28.97 -49.38 16.91
CA LEU A 76 28.47 -49.52 15.55
C LEU A 76 27.50 -50.70 15.50
N ILE A 77 26.31 -50.50 14.95
CA ILE A 77 25.30 -51.53 14.72
C ILE A 77 25.02 -51.55 13.22
N HIS A 78 25.25 -52.68 12.58
CA HIS A 78 25.06 -52.89 11.13
C HIS A 78 24.11 -54.06 10.84
N GLU A 79 23.46 -53.98 9.67
CA GLU A 79 22.68 -55.04 9.00
C GLU A 79 21.49 -55.58 9.82
N ALA A 80 20.33 -54.94 9.66
CA ALA A 80 19.04 -55.47 10.03
C ALA A 80 18.05 -55.26 8.87
N ASN A 81 17.23 -56.25 8.54
CA ASN A 81 16.00 -56.03 7.76
C ASN A 81 14.82 -56.11 8.74
N GLY A 82 14.03 -55.05 8.84
CA GLY A 82 12.88 -54.85 9.72
C GLY A 82 13.19 -54.12 11.05
N SER A 83 12.14 -54.00 11.87
CA SER A 83 12.10 -53.14 13.05
C SER A 83 13.21 -53.34 14.11
N ILE A 84 13.47 -52.29 14.88
CA ILE A 84 14.45 -52.08 15.96
C ILE A 84 13.70 -51.36 17.10
N ASP A 85 13.84 -51.83 18.34
CA ASP A 85 13.23 -51.23 19.55
C ASP A 85 14.14 -51.47 20.75
N ALA A 86 14.89 -50.44 21.16
CA ALA A 86 15.62 -50.46 22.41
C ALA A 86 14.67 -50.10 23.58
N ARG A 87 14.68 -50.89 24.66
CA ARG A 87 13.95 -50.57 25.91
C ARG A 87 14.75 -50.93 27.13
N ALA A 88 14.63 -50.11 28.16
CA ALA A 88 15.25 -50.32 29.47
C ALA A 88 14.54 -51.42 30.30
N GLY A 89 14.53 -52.67 29.84
CA GLY A 89 13.85 -53.78 30.54
C GLY A 89 14.38 -55.18 30.19
N HIS A 90 14.42 -56.07 31.19
CA HIS A 90 14.80 -57.48 31.01
C HIS A 90 13.77 -58.22 30.13
N VAL A 91 14.16 -58.67 28.94
CA VAL A 91 13.22 -59.27 27.98
C VAL A 91 13.23 -60.81 28.00
N ASP A 92 12.09 -61.38 28.38
CA ASP A 92 11.68 -62.72 27.97
C ASP A 92 10.98 -62.63 26.60
N SER A 93 11.50 -63.38 25.61
CA SER A 93 10.99 -63.56 24.24
C SER A 93 11.24 -62.44 23.19
N VAL A 94 11.22 -62.88 21.94
CA VAL A 94 11.52 -62.14 20.70
C VAL A 94 10.42 -62.52 19.71
N ASP A 95 9.83 -61.54 19.04
CA ASP A 95 9.06 -61.74 17.81
C ASP A 95 9.85 -61.11 16.64
N SER A 96 9.53 -61.48 15.40
CA SER A 96 10.53 -61.61 14.33
C SER A 96 11.03 -60.35 13.62
N GLN A 97 10.90 -59.16 14.21
CA GLN A 97 11.26 -57.85 13.61
C GLN A 97 11.68 -56.87 14.73
N THR A 98 12.77 -57.15 15.47
CA THR A 98 13.19 -56.25 16.56
C THR A 98 14.67 -56.38 16.94
N VAL A 99 15.52 -55.47 16.49
CA VAL A 99 16.88 -55.27 17.03
C VAL A 99 16.82 -54.53 18.37
N ARG A 100 17.72 -54.86 19.32
CA ARG A 100 17.72 -54.30 20.68
C ARG A 100 19.12 -53.88 21.13
N VAL A 101 19.29 -52.62 21.51
CA VAL A 101 20.54 -52.07 22.06
C VAL A 101 20.37 -51.80 23.56
N ASP A 102 21.16 -52.47 24.42
CA ASP A 102 21.08 -52.34 25.88
C ASP A 102 22.22 -51.43 26.39
N ALA A 103 22.05 -50.11 26.21
CA ALA A 103 23.09 -49.08 26.38
C ALA A 103 23.51 -48.77 27.85
N ARG A 104 23.15 -49.61 28.83
CA ARG A 104 23.29 -49.35 30.27
C ARG A 104 24.72 -49.14 30.81
N ASP A 105 25.74 -49.38 29.99
CA ASP A 105 27.16 -49.20 30.34
C ASP A 105 27.89 -48.13 29.48
N ILE A 106 27.23 -47.49 28.49
CA ILE A 106 27.87 -46.50 27.61
C ILE A 106 27.94 -45.13 28.33
N THR A 107 28.99 -44.95 29.13
CA THR A 107 29.22 -43.75 29.95
C THR A 107 29.99 -42.63 29.22
N SER A 108 30.29 -42.85 27.94
CA SER A 108 30.82 -41.88 26.98
C SER A 108 30.89 -42.56 25.61
N GLY A 109 30.82 -41.78 24.52
CA GLY A 109 30.98 -42.33 23.16
C GLY A 109 30.05 -41.73 22.11
N ARG A 110 30.12 -42.26 20.89
CA ARG A 110 29.11 -42.09 19.83
C ARG A 110 28.46 -43.43 19.52
N ILE A 111 27.18 -43.41 19.15
CA ILE A 111 26.44 -44.58 18.68
C ILE A 111 26.08 -44.36 17.22
N TYR A 112 26.34 -45.37 16.39
CA TYR A 112 26.01 -45.42 14.98
C TYR A 112 25.08 -46.61 14.72
N VAL A 113 23.92 -46.34 14.12
CA VAL A 113 22.93 -47.33 13.70
C VAL A 113 22.75 -47.21 12.19
N TYR A 114 22.89 -48.32 11.47
CA TYR A 114 22.67 -48.42 10.04
C TYR A 114 21.61 -49.47 9.75
N GLY A 115 20.57 -49.12 9.00
CA GLY A 115 19.63 -50.07 8.41
C GLY A 115 20.22 -50.77 7.18
N SER A 116 19.37 -51.09 6.21
CA SER A 116 19.70 -52.03 5.12
C SER A 116 19.30 -51.52 3.73
N ASP A 117 19.20 -52.45 2.76
CA ASP A 117 18.75 -52.17 1.39
C ASP A 117 17.21 -52.38 1.24
N GLY A 118 16.41 -52.29 2.31
CA GLY A 118 14.95 -52.32 2.22
C GLY A 118 14.18 -52.29 3.54
N ASP A 119 13.01 -51.61 3.49
CA ASP A 119 12.03 -51.26 4.53
C ASP A 119 12.37 -51.67 5.99
N ASP A 120 12.97 -50.74 6.72
CA ASP A 120 13.38 -50.84 8.12
C ASP A 120 12.50 -49.98 9.06
N ASN A 121 12.66 -50.18 10.37
CA ASN A 121 12.00 -49.33 11.36
C ASN A 121 12.93 -49.19 12.56
N ILE A 122 13.52 -48.02 12.77
CA ILE A 122 14.68 -47.84 13.63
C ILE A 122 14.32 -47.06 14.88
N SER A 123 14.01 -47.73 16.01
CA SER A 123 13.72 -47.02 17.27
C SER A 123 14.75 -47.18 18.38
N VAL A 124 15.09 -46.05 19.03
CA VAL A 124 16.12 -45.96 20.07
C VAL A 124 15.50 -45.65 21.43
N GLY A 125 15.87 -46.45 22.43
CA GLY A 125 15.23 -46.48 23.73
C GLY A 125 15.77 -45.48 24.76
N PRO A 126 15.00 -45.25 25.84
CA PRO A 126 15.33 -44.27 26.85
C PRO A 126 16.66 -44.58 27.55
N MET A 127 17.59 -43.63 27.46
CA MET A 127 19.00 -43.72 27.87
C MET A 127 19.21 -43.55 29.39
N THR A 128 18.32 -44.14 30.20
CA THR A 128 18.27 -43.96 31.66
C THR A 128 19.62 -44.13 32.38
N GLY A 129 20.28 -43.00 32.67
CA GLY A 129 21.55 -42.94 33.40
C GLY A 129 22.82 -42.79 32.55
N ALA A 130 22.71 -42.58 31.24
CA ALA A 130 23.83 -42.47 30.30
C ALA A 130 24.53 -41.08 30.30
N THR A 131 24.86 -40.54 31.49
CA THR A 131 25.50 -39.22 31.59
C THR A 131 26.86 -39.19 30.88
N GLY A 132 26.93 -38.58 29.69
CA GLY A 132 28.17 -38.35 28.94
C GLY A 132 28.26 -38.94 27.54
N LEU A 133 27.17 -39.49 26.96
CA LEU A 133 27.10 -39.75 25.51
C LEU A 133 27.33 -38.45 24.72
N ALA A 134 28.04 -38.55 23.59
CA ALA A 134 28.48 -37.39 22.82
C ALA A 134 27.66 -37.13 21.55
N ALA A 135 27.14 -38.19 20.92
CA ALA A 135 26.16 -38.11 19.84
C ALA A 135 25.52 -39.49 19.55
N ILE A 136 24.35 -39.48 18.93
CA ILE A 136 23.78 -40.63 18.20
C ILE A 136 23.76 -40.27 16.71
N THR A 137 23.91 -41.27 15.84
CA THR A 137 23.75 -41.15 14.39
C THR A 137 22.99 -42.37 13.91
N VAL A 138 21.88 -42.14 13.23
CA VAL A 138 21.06 -43.13 12.55
C VAL A 138 21.08 -42.83 11.05
N ASP A 139 21.03 -43.89 10.26
CA ASP A 139 21.09 -43.92 8.80
C ASP A 139 20.17 -45.08 8.40
N GLY A 140 19.01 -44.76 7.81
CA GLY A 140 18.00 -45.73 7.39
C GLY A 140 18.57 -46.65 6.32
N GLY A 141 18.89 -46.06 5.17
CA GLY A 141 19.71 -46.68 4.14
C GLY A 141 19.05 -46.61 2.77
N ALA A 142 18.18 -47.56 2.47
CA ALA A 142 17.36 -47.57 1.25
C ALA A 142 16.12 -48.45 1.44
N GLY A 143 15.03 -48.14 0.74
CA GLY A 143 13.69 -48.62 1.09
C GLY A 143 12.99 -47.67 2.05
N VAL A 144 11.72 -47.95 2.34
CA VAL A 144 10.85 -47.06 3.13
C VAL A 144 11.03 -47.35 4.63
N ASP A 145 11.71 -46.44 5.31
CA ASP A 145 12.22 -46.56 6.65
C ASP A 145 11.44 -45.69 7.66
N ASN A 146 11.32 -46.17 8.90
CA ASN A 146 10.60 -45.46 9.97
C ASN A 146 11.47 -45.35 11.23
N ILE A 147 12.09 -44.19 11.44
CA ILE A 147 13.07 -43.91 12.50
C ILE A 147 12.35 -43.21 13.68
N ASP A 148 12.31 -43.82 14.86
CA ASP A 148 11.63 -43.29 16.07
C ASP A 148 12.62 -43.10 17.24
N LEU A 149 13.00 -41.85 17.49
CA LEU A 149 13.95 -41.45 18.51
C LEU A 149 13.26 -40.81 19.73
N SER A 150 11.92 -40.71 19.74
CA SER A 150 11.10 -39.97 20.71
C SER A 150 11.25 -40.42 22.17
N ALA A 151 11.76 -41.63 22.40
CA ALA A 151 12.01 -42.15 23.73
C ALA A 151 13.31 -41.62 24.37
N LEU A 152 14.12 -40.90 23.62
CA LEU A 152 15.27 -40.13 24.10
C LEU A 152 14.80 -38.83 24.77
N GLN A 153 15.61 -38.24 25.65
CA GLN A 153 15.17 -37.13 26.52
C GLN A 153 16.23 -36.03 26.56
N ALA A 154 15.79 -34.77 26.69
CA ALA A 154 16.64 -33.59 26.89
C ALA A 154 17.84 -33.87 27.83
N GLY A 155 19.06 -33.82 27.30
CA GLY A 155 20.30 -33.97 28.07
C GLY A 155 20.64 -35.38 28.57
N ASP A 156 19.92 -36.43 28.16
CA ASP A 156 20.41 -37.81 28.29
C ASP A 156 21.59 -38.08 27.32
N ILE A 157 21.68 -37.32 26.21
CA ILE A 157 22.67 -37.42 25.12
C ILE A 157 23.15 -36.00 24.74
N GLY A 158 24.19 -35.89 23.90
CA GLY A 158 24.42 -34.70 23.06
C GLY A 158 23.61 -34.77 21.76
N THR A 159 24.11 -34.15 20.68
CA THR A 159 23.44 -34.09 19.36
C THR A 159 23.01 -35.46 18.83
N VAL A 160 21.76 -35.57 18.40
CA VAL A 160 21.27 -36.70 17.61
C VAL A 160 21.39 -36.36 16.12
N VAL A 161 21.55 -37.39 15.29
CA VAL A 161 21.53 -37.30 13.84
C VAL A 161 20.68 -38.44 13.31
N ALA A 162 19.78 -38.16 12.37
CA ALA A 162 19.09 -39.17 11.58
C ALA A 162 19.16 -38.83 10.08
N HIS A 163 19.31 -39.85 9.25
CA HIS A 163 19.14 -39.79 7.80
C HIS A 163 18.09 -40.85 7.41
N GLY A 164 17.14 -40.48 6.56
CA GLY A 164 16.22 -41.40 5.89
C GLY A 164 16.98 -42.24 4.87
N GLY A 165 17.03 -41.76 3.62
CA GLY A 165 17.57 -42.57 2.53
C GLY A 165 17.42 -41.99 1.14
N ALA A 166 16.59 -42.66 0.33
CA ALA A 166 16.38 -42.37 -1.10
C ALA A 166 14.98 -42.79 -1.60
N ASP A 167 14.07 -43.08 -0.66
CA ASP A 167 12.70 -43.54 -0.80
C ASP A 167 11.91 -42.87 0.35
N ASN A 168 10.58 -42.79 0.25
CA ASN A 168 9.71 -42.06 1.20
C ASN A 168 9.80 -42.56 2.66
N ASP A 169 10.46 -41.80 3.53
CA ASP A 169 10.80 -42.20 4.89
C ASP A 169 9.98 -41.45 5.97
N THR A 170 10.06 -41.91 7.21
CA THR A 170 9.46 -41.24 8.38
C THR A 170 10.48 -41.12 9.50
N ILE A 171 10.71 -39.92 10.01
CA ILE A 171 11.66 -39.65 11.08
C ILE A 171 10.94 -38.92 12.23
N THR A 172 11.10 -39.43 13.44
CA THR A 172 10.68 -38.74 14.67
C THR A 172 11.91 -38.55 15.53
N GLY A 173 12.22 -37.28 15.81
CA GLY A 173 13.32 -36.83 16.64
C GLY A 173 13.19 -37.19 18.11
N SER A 174 13.98 -36.52 18.94
CA SER A 174 14.23 -36.86 20.32
C SER A 174 13.35 -36.02 21.27
N GLN A 175 13.95 -35.30 22.20
CA GLN A 175 13.36 -34.25 23.03
C GLN A 175 14.46 -33.23 23.40
N GLY A 176 15.42 -33.00 22.51
CA GLY A 176 16.43 -31.95 22.58
C GLY A 176 17.26 -31.96 21.30
N ASP A 177 18.02 -30.89 21.06
CA ASP A 177 18.67 -30.50 19.80
C ASP A 177 19.15 -31.67 18.89
N ASP A 178 18.38 -31.91 17.84
CA ASP A 178 18.55 -32.94 16.79
C ASP A 178 19.04 -32.35 15.46
N ILE A 179 19.50 -33.21 14.55
CA ILE A 179 19.67 -32.87 13.13
C ILE A 179 19.11 -34.01 12.27
N LEU A 180 18.05 -33.74 11.54
CA LEU A 180 17.25 -34.72 10.81
C LEU A 180 17.33 -34.43 9.31
N TRP A 181 17.55 -35.48 8.52
CA TRP A 181 17.68 -35.43 7.07
C TRP A 181 16.74 -36.47 6.44
N GLY A 182 15.88 -36.04 5.52
CA GLY A 182 15.13 -36.95 4.64
C GLY A 182 16.05 -37.61 3.61
N ASP A 183 16.80 -36.76 2.90
CA ASP A 183 17.57 -37.06 1.68
C ASP A 183 16.64 -37.15 0.42
N ASP A 184 16.77 -38.11 -0.51
CA ASP A 184 15.84 -38.14 -1.68
C ASP A 184 14.52 -38.86 -1.25
N GLY A 185 13.33 -38.29 -1.40
CA GLY A 185 12.07 -38.93 -0.96
C GLY A 185 10.89 -37.96 -0.90
N ASP A 186 9.66 -38.47 -0.73
CA ASP A 186 8.58 -37.63 -0.17
C ASP A 186 8.43 -38.09 1.29
N ASP A 187 9.10 -37.39 2.21
CA ASP A 187 9.40 -37.83 3.58
C ASP A 187 8.49 -37.15 4.62
N THR A 188 8.46 -37.70 5.84
CA THR A 188 7.74 -37.08 6.98
C THR A 188 8.65 -36.98 8.20
N ILE A 189 8.93 -35.76 8.68
CA ILE A 189 9.89 -35.50 9.77
C ILE A 189 9.25 -34.67 10.89
N HIS A 190 9.39 -35.12 12.14
CA HIS A 190 8.98 -34.39 13.34
C HIS A 190 10.18 -34.20 14.28
N GLY A 191 10.54 -32.96 14.63
CA GLY A 191 11.61 -32.65 15.59
C GLY A 191 11.29 -33.11 17.02
N ASN A 192 10.06 -32.86 17.47
CA ASN A 192 9.64 -32.82 18.88
C ASN A 192 10.26 -31.60 19.61
N ALA A 193 10.49 -31.71 20.93
CA ALA A 193 11.09 -30.60 21.66
C ALA A 193 12.60 -30.49 21.37
N GLY A 194 13.12 -29.32 21.04
CA GLY A 194 14.55 -29.13 20.72
C GLY A 194 14.88 -27.70 20.32
N ASP A 195 16.11 -27.46 19.85
CA ASP A 195 16.39 -26.37 18.90
C ASP A 195 16.95 -27.12 17.68
N ASP A 196 16.06 -27.59 16.81
CA ASP A 196 16.32 -28.66 15.84
C ASP A 196 16.71 -28.12 14.45
N VAL A 197 17.32 -28.99 13.65
CA VAL A 197 17.67 -28.70 12.24
C VAL A 197 17.13 -29.82 11.37
N ILE A 198 16.09 -29.51 10.59
CA ILE A 198 15.35 -30.43 9.74
C ILE A 198 15.63 -30.06 8.27
N VAL A 199 15.95 -31.05 7.45
CA VAL A 199 16.16 -30.86 6.02
C VAL A 199 15.52 -32.01 5.27
N GLY A 200 14.61 -31.70 4.35
CA GLY A 200 14.00 -32.65 3.42
C GLY A 200 15.02 -33.17 2.41
N MET A 201 14.91 -32.72 1.16
CA MET A 201 15.97 -32.32 0.21
C MET A 201 15.42 -32.40 -1.22
N ALA A 202 14.73 -33.49 -1.57
CA ALA A 202 14.31 -33.75 -2.95
C ALA A 202 13.09 -34.70 -3.06
N GLY A 203 11.92 -34.10 -3.19
CA GLY A 203 10.59 -34.70 -3.31
C GLY A 203 9.60 -33.83 -2.54
N ASN A 204 8.43 -34.34 -2.16
CA ASN A 204 7.38 -33.51 -1.54
C ASN A 204 7.26 -33.81 -0.03
N ASP A 205 8.02 -33.09 0.78
CA ASP A 205 8.27 -33.41 2.20
C ASP A 205 7.22 -32.80 3.16
N ASP A 206 7.04 -33.44 4.32
CA ASP A 206 6.10 -33.05 5.40
C ASP A 206 6.93 -32.87 6.70
N LEU A 207 7.26 -31.62 7.04
CA LEU A 207 8.35 -31.25 7.95
C LEU A 207 7.86 -30.39 9.14
N HIS A 208 7.93 -30.91 10.35
CA HIS A 208 7.50 -30.25 11.59
C HIS A 208 8.67 -30.00 12.56
N GLY A 209 8.86 -28.75 13.01
CA GLY A 209 9.74 -28.39 14.13
C GLY A 209 9.26 -28.95 15.48
N ASP A 210 7.94 -28.84 15.73
CA ASP A 210 7.20 -29.15 16.96
C ASP A 210 7.39 -28.12 18.11
N ALA A 211 8.55 -28.07 18.79
CA ALA A 211 8.67 -27.22 19.98
C ALA A 211 10.10 -26.76 20.28
N GLY A 212 10.49 -25.61 19.71
CA GLY A 212 11.88 -25.21 19.69
C GLY A 212 12.21 -23.77 19.31
N ASN A 213 13.25 -23.66 18.48
CA ASN A 213 13.73 -22.47 17.78
C ASN A 213 14.43 -23.02 16.52
N ASP A 214 13.61 -23.57 15.63
CA ASP A 214 14.01 -24.63 14.72
C ASP A 214 14.44 -24.07 13.36
N GLN A 215 15.16 -24.88 12.58
CA GLN A 215 15.53 -24.57 11.20
C GLN A 215 15.01 -25.68 10.30
N VAL A 216 13.92 -25.42 9.58
CA VAL A 216 13.25 -26.34 8.67
C VAL A 216 13.56 -25.91 7.23
N ASN A 217 13.84 -26.87 6.34
CA ASN A 217 14.27 -26.58 4.97
C ASN A 217 13.89 -27.70 3.99
N GLY A 218 12.92 -27.47 3.11
CA GLY A 218 12.40 -28.43 2.12
C GLY A 218 13.38 -28.73 0.98
N ASN A 219 13.83 -27.68 0.29
CA ASN A 219 14.72 -27.64 -0.88
C ASN A 219 14.03 -27.89 -2.25
N ASP A 220 14.19 -29.06 -2.88
CA ASP A 220 13.64 -29.32 -4.23
C ASP A 220 12.29 -30.10 -4.10
N GLY A 221 11.16 -29.41 -3.96
CA GLY A 221 9.86 -30.05 -3.62
C GLY A 221 8.61 -29.19 -3.83
N ASP A 222 7.42 -29.77 -3.67
CA ASP A 222 6.26 -28.98 -3.23
C ASP A 222 6.01 -29.44 -1.78
N ASP A 223 6.58 -28.72 -0.82
CA ASP A 223 6.80 -29.14 0.56
C ASP A 223 5.80 -28.51 1.55
N LEU A 224 5.53 -29.17 2.68
CA LEU A 224 4.76 -28.65 3.81
C LEU A 224 5.68 -28.48 5.03
N LEU A 225 5.78 -27.26 5.54
CA LEU A 225 6.63 -26.90 6.68
C LEU A 225 5.81 -26.29 7.81
N HIS A 226 6.04 -26.76 9.05
CA HIS A 226 5.45 -26.24 10.28
C HIS A 226 6.55 -25.90 11.30
N GLY A 227 6.50 -24.71 11.90
CA GLY A 227 7.31 -24.32 13.07
C GLY A 227 6.77 -24.95 14.37
N GLU A 228 5.47 -24.71 14.64
CA GLU A 228 4.75 -25.02 15.88
C GLU A 228 5.12 -24.09 17.08
N ASP A 229 5.50 -24.61 18.26
CA ASP A 229 5.80 -23.80 19.46
C ASP A 229 7.25 -23.24 19.38
N GLY A 230 7.50 -22.08 18.77
CA GLY A 230 8.89 -21.71 18.46
C GLY A 230 9.25 -20.25 18.15
N ASN A 231 10.43 -20.10 17.54
CA ASN A 231 10.99 -18.84 17.02
C ASN A 231 11.88 -19.29 15.85
N ASP A 232 11.22 -19.67 14.78
CA ASP A 232 11.68 -20.67 13.83
C ASP A 232 12.11 -20.03 12.51
N VAL A 233 12.84 -20.80 11.72
CA VAL A 233 13.29 -20.40 10.38
C VAL A 233 12.88 -21.49 9.41
N LEU A 234 11.81 -21.22 8.69
CA LEU A 234 11.29 -22.06 7.63
C LEU A 234 11.92 -21.64 6.28
N ARG A 235 11.84 -22.56 5.33
CA ARG A 235 12.39 -22.41 3.99
C ARG A 235 11.83 -23.51 3.10
N GLY A 236 10.92 -23.19 2.20
CA GLY A 236 10.48 -24.05 1.09
C GLY A 236 11.66 -24.40 0.19
N GLY A 237 11.85 -23.70 -0.92
CA GLY A 237 13.04 -23.82 -1.75
C GLY A 237 12.76 -23.61 -3.23
N THR A 238 12.37 -24.68 -3.92
CA THR A 238 12.00 -24.66 -5.32
C THR A 238 10.82 -25.60 -5.59
N GLY A 239 9.70 -25.02 -5.97
CA GLY A 239 8.43 -25.69 -6.24
C GLY A 239 7.30 -24.94 -5.54
N ASN A 240 6.24 -25.58 -5.09
CA ASN A 240 5.07 -24.88 -4.56
C ASN A 240 4.87 -25.19 -3.08
N ASP A 241 5.44 -24.37 -2.21
CA ASP A 241 5.60 -24.71 -0.79
C ASP A 241 4.50 -24.10 0.10
N GLU A 242 4.14 -24.81 1.18
CA GLU A 242 3.18 -24.37 2.21
C GLU A 242 3.94 -24.24 3.55
N GLU A 243 4.18 -23.01 4.03
CA GLU A 243 4.92 -22.73 5.28
C GLU A 243 3.98 -22.13 6.35
N HIS A 244 4.02 -22.67 7.57
CA HIS A 244 3.29 -22.18 8.74
C HIS A 244 4.26 -21.90 9.91
N GLY A 245 4.32 -20.65 10.38
CA GLY A 245 5.09 -20.26 11.57
C GLY A 245 4.50 -20.81 12.86
N ASP A 246 3.16 -20.84 12.94
CA ASP A 246 2.35 -21.18 14.11
C ASP A 246 2.53 -20.19 15.28
N ALA A 247 3.52 -20.34 16.18
CA ALA A 247 3.52 -19.59 17.44
C ALA A 247 4.88 -19.09 17.93
N GLY A 248 5.34 -17.94 17.43
CA GLY A 248 6.22 -17.06 18.21
C GLY A 248 6.75 -15.78 17.55
N ASN A 249 7.84 -15.89 16.78
CA ASN A 249 8.38 -14.80 15.94
C ASN A 249 9.29 -15.44 14.90
N ASP A 250 8.76 -15.64 13.71
CA ASP A 250 9.23 -16.65 12.78
C ASP A 250 9.75 -16.02 11.48
N VAL A 251 10.47 -16.83 10.69
CA VAL A 251 11.08 -16.38 9.43
C VAL A 251 10.75 -17.38 8.33
N LEU A 252 9.77 -17.04 7.49
CA LEU A 252 9.26 -17.85 6.38
C LEU A 252 9.86 -17.38 5.05
N LEU A 253 10.29 -18.30 4.19
CA LEU A 253 11.15 -18.00 3.04
C LEU A 253 10.97 -18.98 1.85
N GLY A 254 9.86 -18.85 1.12
CA GLY A 254 9.48 -19.73 0.00
C GLY A 254 10.57 -19.88 -1.07
N GLN A 255 10.98 -18.76 -1.68
CA GLN A 255 11.98 -18.60 -2.76
C GLN A 255 11.48 -18.79 -4.20
N ASP A 256 11.72 -19.93 -4.85
CA ASP A 256 11.46 -20.12 -6.29
C ASP A 256 10.15 -20.94 -6.46
N GLY A 257 8.99 -20.30 -6.48
CA GLY A 257 7.73 -21.05 -6.34
C GLY A 257 6.42 -20.44 -6.78
N ILE A 258 5.35 -20.90 -6.14
CA ILE A 258 4.05 -20.23 -5.94
C ILE A 258 3.63 -20.74 -4.56
N ASP A 259 3.94 -19.96 -3.55
CA ASP A 259 4.04 -20.41 -2.17
C ASP A 259 2.90 -19.85 -1.30
N ASP A 260 2.53 -20.54 -0.23
CA ASP A 260 1.49 -20.19 0.74
C ASP A 260 2.14 -20.06 2.13
N LEU A 261 2.30 -18.84 2.62
CA LEU A 261 3.14 -18.50 3.78
C LEU A 261 2.29 -17.85 4.89
N ASN A 262 2.14 -18.51 6.03
CA ASN A 262 1.28 -18.09 7.13
C ASN A 262 2.11 -17.91 8.41
N GLY A 263 2.23 -16.68 8.94
CA GLY A 263 2.95 -16.42 10.19
C GLY A 263 2.21 -16.98 11.42
N GLU A 264 0.93 -16.63 11.53
CA GLU A 264 0.01 -16.90 12.64
C GLU A 264 0.24 -16.01 13.89
N ASP A 265 0.83 -16.52 14.99
CA ASP A 265 0.79 -15.90 16.32
C ASP A 265 2.17 -15.28 16.70
N GLY A 266 2.55 -14.13 16.13
CA GLY A 266 3.89 -13.54 16.36
C GLY A 266 4.18 -12.18 15.71
N ASP A 267 5.40 -11.63 15.94
CA ASP A 267 5.95 -10.56 15.07
C ASP A 267 6.92 -11.23 14.07
N ASP A 268 6.48 -11.43 12.82
CA ASP A 268 7.09 -12.36 11.86
C ASP A 268 7.80 -11.66 10.69
N ILE A 269 8.61 -12.44 9.97
CA ILE A 269 9.32 -11.99 8.76
C ILE A 269 9.05 -12.99 7.63
N ILE A 270 8.17 -12.59 6.71
CA ILE A 270 7.76 -13.40 5.56
C ILE A 270 8.37 -12.84 4.28
N ALA A 271 8.90 -13.71 3.41
CA ALA A 271 9.22 -13.35 2.03
C ALA A 271 8.86 -14.48 1.06
N GLY A 272 8.00 -14.20 0.09
CA GLY A 272 7.62 -15.11 -1.01
C GLY A 272 8.82 -15.42 -1.88
N GLY A 273 9.13 -14.54 -2.82
CA GLY A 273 10.44 -14.46 -3.47
C GLY A 273 10.38 -14.38 -4.99
N SER A 274 9.85 -15.39 -5.65
CA SER A 274 9.79 -15.50 -7.11
C SER A 274 8.67 -16.47 -7.49
N GLY A 275 7.46 -15.94 -7.55
CA GLY A 275 6.24 -16.72 -7.69
C GLY A 275 5.03 -15.85 -7.94
N ASN A 276 3.88 -16.30 -7.49
CA ASN A 276 2.63 -15.52 -7.44
C ASN A 276 2.06 -15.90 -6.08
N ASP A 277 2.76 -15.45 -5.05
CA ASP A 277 2.77 -16.03 -3.71
C ASP A 277 1.60 -15.50 -2.89
N THR A 278 1.22 -16.21 -1.84
CA THR A 278 0.24 -15.78 -0.85
C THR A 278 0.92 -15.70 0.51
N ALA A 279 0.78 -14.56 1.19
CA ALA A 279 1.31 -14.35 2.52
C ALA A 279 0.25 -13.76 3.46
N ASP A 280 0.19 -14.29 4.68
CA ASP A 280 -0.64 -13.79 5.78
C ASP A 280 0.25 -13.66 7.02
N GLY A 281 0.38 -12.45 7.58
CA GLY A 281 1.15 -12.21 8.80
C GLY A 281 0.44 -12.82 10.00
N GLY A 282 -0.78 -12.34 10.25
CA GLY A 282 -1.69 -12.88 11.26
C GLY A 282 -1.84 -11.94 12.46
N ALA A 283 -1.07 -12.18 13.52
CA ALA A 283 -1.29 -11.57 14.84
C ALA A 283 -0.02 -11.05 15.52
N GLY A 284 0.60 -10.02 14.92
CA GLY A 284 1.56 -9.16 15.61
C GLY A 284 2.05 -8.01 14.74
N THR A 285 3.32 -7.62 14.86
CA THR A 285 3.91 -6.53 14.04
C THR A 285 4.80 -7.11 12.95
N ASP A 286 4.18 -7.43 11.83
CA ASP A 286 4.74 -8.29 10.80
C ASP A 286 5.51 -7.52 9.73
N ARG A 287 6.41 -8.24 9.07
CA ARG A 287 7.14 -7.75 7.92
C ARG A 287 7.03 -8.73 6.77
N ILE A 288 6.28 -8.33 5.74
CA ILE A 288 5.99 -9.14 4.57
C ILE A 288 6.66 -8.52 3.33
N SER A 289 7.14 -9.38 2.44
CA SER A 289 7.68 -9.03 1.12
C SER A 289 7.16 -10.04 0.11
N GLY A 290 6.48 -9.59 -0.95
CA GLY A 290 6.06 -10.46 -2.05
C GLY A 290 7.27 -11.00 -2.81
N GLY A 291 7.77 -10.22 -3.78
CA GLY A 291 9.05 -10.50 -4.45
C GLY A 291 9.03 -10.20 -5.94
N ASP A 292 9.05 -11.25 -6.76
CA ASP A 292 9.02 -11.20 -8.23
C ASP A 292 7.81 -12.02 -8.74
N GLY A 293 6.65 -11.37 -8.92
CA GLY A 293 5.43 -11.82 -9.58
C GLY A 293 4.17 -11.27 -8.92
N ASP A 294 2.97 -11.65 -9.37
CA ASP A 294 1.72 -10.99 -8.91
C ASP A 294 1.23 -11.67 -7.61
N ASP A 295 1.48 -11.04 -6.46
CA ASP A 295 1.36 -11.62 -5.11
C ASP A 295 0.09 -11.17 -4.36
N LEU A 296 -0.32 -11.93 -3.33
CA LEU A 296 -1.43 -11.61 -2.43
C LEU A 296 -0.93 -11.56 -0.98
N LEU A 297 -0.89 -10.37 -0.39
CA LEU A 297 -0.27 -10.11 0.91
C LEU A 297 -1.30 -9.54 1.90
N ASN A 298 -1.39 -10.12 3.11
CA ASN A 298 -2.27 -9.66 4.19
C ASN A 298 -1.44 -9.40 5.45
N GLY A 299 -1.68 -8.27 6.12
CA GLY A 299 -1.06 -7.92 7.39
C GLY A 299 -1.67 -8.70 8.56
N GLY A 300 -2.67 -8.12 9.22
CA GLY A 300 -3.22 -8.66 10.45
C GLY A 300 -4.14 -7.69 11.19
N ASP A 301 -4.28 -7.89 12.50
CA ASP A 301 -5.06 -7.02 13.42
C ASP A 301 -4.15 -5.96 14.13
N ASP A 302 -2.85 -5.91 13.83
CA ASP A 302 -1.82 -5.08 14.47
C ASP A 302 -0.97 -4.31 13.42
N ARG A 303 0.08 -3.56 13.81
CA ARG A 303 0.81 -2.69 12.86
C ARG A 303 1.79 -3.47 11.97
N ASP A 304 1.60 -3.37 10.65
CA ASP A 304 2.41 -4.14 9.68
C ASP A 304 3.22 -3.33 8.67
N PHE A 305 4.19 -4.01 8.06
CA PHE A 305 5.13 -3.46 7.08
C PHE A 305 5.23 -4.35 5.83
N ILE A 306 4.34 -4.10 4.87
CA ILE A 306 4.17 -4.92 3.65
C ILE A 306 4.77 -4.21 2.43
N GLY A 307 5.44 -4.97 1.57
CA GLY A 307 5.86 -4.52 0.25
C GLY A 307 5.64 -5.60 -0.82
N GLY A 308 4.98 -5.23 -1.93
CA GLY A 308 4.82 -6.13 -3.09
C GLY A 308 6.16 -6.45 -3.76
N GLU A 309 6.89 -5.38 -4.12
CA GLU A 309 8.18 -5.36 -4.85
C GLU A 309 8.00 -5.39 -6.38
N HIS A 310 8.01 -6.52 -7.11
CA HIS A 310 7.77 -6.52 -8.57
C HIS A 310 6.60 -7.44 -8.97
N GLY A 311 5.49 -6.87 -9.40
CA GLY A 311 4.31 -7.63 -9.78
C GLY A 311 3.10 -6.72 -9.84
N ASN A 312 1.95 -7.26 -10.21
CA ASN A 312 0.68 -6.56 -10.04
C ASN A 312 0.03 -7.05 -8.73
N ASP A 313 0.46 -6.49 -7.61
CA ASP A 313 0.27 -7.07 -6.29
C ASP A 313 -1.07 -6.66 -5.65
N THR A 314 -1.61 -7.51 -4.78
CA THR A 314 -2.78 -7.20 -3.95
C THR A 314 -2.38 -7.21 -2.48
N ILE A 315 -2.47 -6.07 -1.82
CA ILE A 315 -2.00 -5.85 -0.44
C ILE A 315 -3.18 -5.38 0.42
N ASN A 316 -3.41 -6.02 1.56
CA ASN A 316 -4.39 -5.59 2.56
C ASN A 316 -3.71 -5.42 3.94
N GLY A 317 -3.84 -4.26 4.58
CA GLY A 317 -3.43 -4.06 5.97
C GLY A 317 -4.34 -4.85 6.92
N ASN A 318 -5.65 -4.67 6.76
CA ASN A 318 -6.77 -5.15 7.58
C ASN A 318 -7.03 -4.30 8.84
N GLY A 319 -6.22 -4.40 9.89
CA GLY A 319 -6.41 -3.59 11.09
C GLY A 319 -5.07 -3.17 11.66
N GLY A 320 -4.79 -1.87 11.83
CA GLY A 320 -3.45 -1.46 12.21
C GLY A 320 -3.19 0.04 12.31
N ASP A 321 -2.00 0.44 11.87
CA ASP A 321 -1.53 1.81 11.62
C ASP A 321 -0.34 1.63 10.64
N ASP A 322 -0.64 1.17 9.44
CA ASP A 322 0.23 0.32 8.63
C ASP A 322 1.15 1.07 7.66
N SER A 323 2.12 0.35 7.10
CA SER A 323 3.06 0.87 6.12
C SER A 323 3.12 -0.03 4.90
N LEU A 324 2.20 0.22 3.96
CA LEU A 324 2.02 -0.56 2.75
C LEU A 324 2.75 0.11 1.55
N ASN A 325 3.22 -0.68 0.59
CA ASN A 325 3.86 -0.19 -0.63
C ASN A 325 3.75 -1.21 -1.77
N GLY A 326 3.14 -0.86 -2.89
CA GLY A 326 3.09 -1.70 -4.10
C GLY A 326 4.49 -1.95 -4.67
N HIS A 327 5.18 -0.85 -5.02
CA HIS A 327 6.52 -0.75 -5.65
C HIS A 327 6.55 -0.72 -7.19
N TRP A 328 6.39 -1.86 -7.88
CA TRP A 328 6.57 -1.94 -9.35
C TRP A 328 5.54 -2.85 -10.03
N GLY A 329 4.46 -2.25 -10.51
CA GLY A 329 3.49 -2.88 -11.41
C GLY A 329 2.19 -2.08 -11.43
N ASP A 330 1.06 -2.71 -11.75
CA ASP A 330 -0.23 -2.05 -11.55
C ASP A 330 -0.89 -2.69 -10.31
N ASP A 331 -0.73 -2.05 -9.15
CA ASP A 331 -0.96 -2.62 -7.81
C ASP A 331 -2.36 -2.29 -7.24
N THR A 332 -2.82 -3.05 -6.25
CA THR A 332 -4.02 -2.75 -5.46
C THR A 332 -3.70 -2.84 -3.97
N VAL A 333 -3.83 -1.73 -3.25
CA VAL A 333 -3.39 -1.61 -1.85
C VAL A 333 -4.49 -1.01 -0.98
N ASN A 334 -4.96 -1.77 0.01
CA ASN A 334 -6.01 -1.38 0.95
C ASN A 334 -5.42 -1.23 2.37
N GLY A 335 -5.64 -0.09 3.03
CA GLY A 335 -5.33 0.12 4.46
C GLY A 335 -6.26 -0.69 5.36
N ASP A 336 -7.57 -0.47 5.21
CA ASP A 336 -8.69 -1.00 6.00
C ASP A 336 -8.94 -0.23 7.33
N ASP A 337 -8.86 -0.84 8.52
CA ASP A 337 -9.12 -0.17 9.81
C ASP A 337 -7.81 0.39 10.42
N GLY A 338 -7.47 1.68 10.24
CA GLY A 338 -6.14 2.15 10.65
C GLY A 338 -5.88 3.66 10.79
N ASN A 339 -4.62 4.03 10.56
CA ASN A 339 -4.14 5.39 10.22
C ASN A 339 -2.89 5.17 9.35
N ASP A 340 -3.15 4.77 8.12
CA ASP A 340 -2.22 3.97 7.33
C ASP A 340 -1.40 4.83 6.38
N VAL A 341 -0.28 4.27 5.91
CA VAL A 341 0.59 4.96 4.95
C VAL A 341 0.78 4.08 3.73
N VAL A 342 -0.15 4.26 2.79
CA VAL A 342 -0.34 3.52 1.54
C VAL A 342 0.46 4.19 0.41
N ARG A 343 1.08 3.37 -0.45
CA ARG A 343 1.88 3.85 -1.59
C ARG A 343 1.72 2.93 -2.78
N GLY A 344 1.52 3.51 -3.95
CA GLY A 344 1.65 2.84 -5.24
C GLY A 344 3.13 2.67 -5.59
N SER A 345 3.65 3.55 -6.43
CA SER A 345 5.06 3.95 -6.66
C SER A 345 5.34 4.15 -8.16
N ASP A 346 5.66 3.09 -8.90
CA ASP A 346 5.86 3.12 -10.36
C ASP A 346 4.76 2.21 -10.98
N GLY A 347 3.63 2.75 -11.43
CA GLY A 347 2.48 1.90 -11.75
C GLY A 347 1.25 2.47 -12.47
N ILE A 348 0.11 1.82 -12.23
CA ILE A 348 -1.28 2.27 -12.45
C ILE A 348 -2.04 1.69 -11.27
N ASP A 349 -1.99 2.38 -10.14
CA ASP A 349 -2.24 1.79 -8.83
C ASP A 349 -3.63 2.14 -8.31
N VAL A 350 -4.23 1.25 -7.51
CA VAL A 350 -5.52 1.48 -6.84
C VAL A 350 -5.29 1.44 -5.34
N LEU A 351 -5.43 2.59 -4.68
CA LEU A 351 -5.08 2.81 -3.29
C LEU A 351 -6.35 3.19 -2.50
N HIS A 352 -6.64 2.46 -1.42
CA HIS A 352 -7.77 2.73 -0.52
C HIS A 352 -7.29 2.95 0.92
N GLY A 353 -7.74 4.03 1.57
CA GLY A 353 -7.60 4.25 3.02
C GLY A 353 -8.56 3.34 3.79
N ASN A 354 -9.86 3.56 3.60
CA ASN A 354 -11.01 2.96 4.30
C ASN A 354 -11.38 3.69 5.61
N LEU A 355 -11.01 3.19 6.80
CA LEU A 355 -11.40 3.80 8.08
C LEU A 355 -10.16 4.34 8.81
N GLY A 356 -9.85 5.63 8.71
CA GLY A 356 -8.60 6.11 9.28
C GLY A 356 -8.38 7.61 9.39
N ASN A 357 -7.12 8.00 9.17
CA ASN A 357 -6.62 9.35 8.92
C ASN A 357 -5.33 9.14 8.10
N ASP A 358 -5.51 8.78 6.85
CA ASP A 358 -4.56 7.98 6.08
C ASP A 358 -3.67 8.85 5.20
N VAL A 359 -2.63 8.25 4.66
CA VAL A 359 -1.65 8.91 3.79
C VAL A 359 -1.47 8.05 2.54
N LEU A 360 -2.16 8.42 1.46
CA LEU A 360 -2.13 7.75 0.15
C LEU A 360 -1.22 8.53 -0.80
N LEU A 361 -0.26 7.84 -1.42
CA LEU A 361 0.71 8.43 -2.34
C LEU A 361 0.80 7.55 -3.62
N GLY A 362 0.28 8.03 -4.76
CA GLY A 362 0.36 7.31 -6.04
C GLY A 362 1.78 7.27 -6.58
N TYR A 363 2.38 8.46 -6.69
CA TYR A 363 3.68 8.83 -7.25
C TYR A 363 3.74 8.96 -8.78
N ALA A 364 3.71 7.85 -9.53
CA ALA A 364 3.98 7.86 -10.96
C ALA A 364 3.16 6.80 -11.69
N GLY A 365 2.01 7.23 -12.18
CA GLY A 365 1.01 6.36 -12.78
C GLY A 365 -0.23 7.12 -13.22
N THR A 366 -1.27 6.39 -13.58
CA THR A 366 -2.62 6.96 -13.73
C THR A 366 -3.44 6.32 -12.64
N ASP A 367 -3.22 6.81 -11.43
CA ASP A 367 -3.56 6.11 -10.21
C ASP A 367 -4.99 6.43 -9.79
N THR A 368 -5.54 5.63 -8.89
CA THR A 368 -6.85 5.83 -8.28
C THR A 368 -6.68 5.81 -6.77
N LEU A 369 -6.91 6.94 -6.11
CA LEU A 369 -6.78 7.09 -4.67
C LEU A 369 -8.17 7.36 -4.05
N MET A 370 -8.54 6.60 -3.02
CA MET A 370 -9.77 6.78 -2.25
C MET A 370 -9.44 6.88 -0.76
N GLY A 371 -9.73 8.00 -0.10
CA GLY A 371 -9.51 8.17 1.34
C GLY A 371 -10.53 7.39 2.17
N ASP A 372 -11.81 7.49 1.76
CA ASP A 372 -13.00 6.92 2.41
C ASP A 372 -13.43 7.66 3.71
N ASP A 373 -13.42 7.07 4.91
CA ASP A 373 -13.84 7.72 6.17
C ASP A 373 -12.59 8.18 6.97
N GLY A 374 -12.26 9.48 6.97
CA GLY A 374 -11.03 9.93 7.65
C GLY A 374 -10.80 11.43 7.88
N ASN A 375 -9.54 11.84 7.77
CA ASN A 375 -9.05 13.23 7.62
C ASN A 375 -7.71 13.09 6.88
N ASP A 376 -7.78 12.84 5.59
CA ASP A 376 -6.77 12.08 4.89
C ASP A 376 -5.80 12.97 4.11
N TYR A 377 -4.65 12.43 3.74
CA TYR A 377 -3.67 13.07 2.87
C TYR A 377 -3.52 12.26 1.60
N LEU A 378 -3.95 12.82 0.47
CA LEU A 378 -3.89 12.20 -0.84
C LEU A 378 -2.96 13.02 -1.75
N ASP A 379 -2.03 12.34 -2.42
CA ASP A 379 -1.03 12.93 -3.33
C ASP A 379 -0.93 12.00 -4.54
N GLY A 380 -1.55 12.38 -5.67
CA GLY A 380 -1.55 11.59 -6.90
C GLY A 380 -0.13 11.44 -7.43
N GLY A 381 0.44 12.54 -7.92
CA GLY A 381 1.88 12.69 -8.14
C GLY A 381 2.23 13.17 -9.53
N THR A 382 2.27 12.27 -10.51
CA THR A 382 2.62 12.58 -11.91
C THR A 382 1.96 11.62 -12.89
N ASP A 383 1.61 12.15 -14.06
CA ASP A 383 0.61 11.60 -14.99
C ASP A 383 -0.82 11.77 -14.40
N ASN A 384 -1.87 11.44 -15.15
CA ASN A 384 -3.25 11.86 -14.85
C ASN A 384 -3.92 10.94 -13.82
N ASP A 385 -4.30 11.46 -12.64
CA ASP A 385 -4.82 10.68 -11.52
C ASP A 385 -6.33 10.86 -11.28
N HIS A 386 -6.95 9.91 -10.58
CA HIS A 386 -8.33 10.01 -10.06
C HIS A 386 -8.32 9.93 -8.53
N ILE A 387 -8.90 10.93 -7.86
CA ILE A 387 -8.78 11.08 -6.41
C ILE A 387 -10.15 11.41 -5.77
N GLU A 388 -10.55 10.61 -4.79
CA GLU A 388 -11.76 10.81 -3.96
C GLU A 388 -11.29 10.93 -2.50
N GLY A 389 -11.54 12.09 -1.85
CA GLY A 389 -11.25 12.27 -0.42
C GLY A 389 -12.16 11.38 0.42
N GLY A 390 -13.46 11.70 0.44
CA GLY A 390 -14.52 10.86 0.99
C GLY A 390 -15.33 11.57 2.06
N SER A 391 -15.14 11.21 3.32
CA SER A 391 -15.81 11.78 4.49
C SER A 391 -14.77 12.24 5.50
N GLY A 392 -14.41 13.52 5.49
CA GLY A 392 -13.26 13.96 6.28
C GLY A 392 -12.98 15.45 6.26
N ARG A 393 -11.73 15.80 6.48
CA ARG A 393 -11.23 17.18 6.31
C ARG A 393 -9.92 17.02 5.59
N ASP A 394 -10.07 16.65 4.35
CA ASP A 394 -9.08 15.96 3.59
C ASP A 394 -8.15 16.97 2.93
N ARG A 395 -6.96 16.49 2.64
CA ARG A 395 -5.93 17.28 2.01
C ARG A 395 -5.48 16.56 0.75
N VAL A 396 -6.03 17.01 -0.37
CA VAL A 396 -5.76 16.45 -1.68
C VAL A 396 -4.76 17.32 -2.45
N ASN A 397 -3.86 16.65 -3.17
CA ASN A 397 -2.96 17.21 -4.17
C ASN A 397 -2.99 16.29 -5.40
N GLY A 398 -3.40 16.79 -6.57
CA GLY A 398 -3.32 16.06 -7.84
C GLY A 398 -1.86 15.80 -8.21
N GLY A 399 -1.20 16.82 -8.77
CA GLY A 399 0.24 16.79 -9.00
C GLY A 399 0.69 17.42 -10.32
N ASP A 400 1.31 16.61 -11.18
CA ASP A 400 1.61 16.93 -12.58
C ASP A 400 0.80 15.99 -13.51
N GLY A 401 -0.46 16.32 -13.81
CA GLY A 401 -1.39 15.51 -14.62
C GLY A 401 -2.59 16.35 -15.07
N ASP A 402 -3.46 15.86 -15.97
CA ASP A 402 -4.84 16.39 -16.03
C ASP A 402 -5.70 15.50 -15.12
N ASP A 403 -5.89 15.92 -13.86
CA ASP A 403 -6.39 15.09 -12.75
C ASP A 403 -7.92 15.22 -12.56
N ASP A 404 -8.56 14.22 -11.95
CA ASP A 404 -10.01 14.20 -11.65
C ASP A 404 -10.26 13.96 -10.15
N ILE A 405 -10.63 15.04 -9.44
CA ILE A 405 -10.59 15.15 -7.98
C ILE A 405 -11.95 15.52 -7.39
N SER A 406 -12.38 14.78 -6.37
CA SER A 406 -13.54 15.08 -5.50
C SER A 406 -13.09 15.16 -4.03
N GLY A 407 -13.54 16.19 -3.32
CA GLY A 407 -13.37 16.33 -1.87
C GLY A 407 -14.25 15.33 -1.14
N GLY A 408 -15.55 15.64 -1.03
CA GLY A 408 -16.58 14.70 -0.60
C GLY A 408 -17.54 15.29 0.43
N LEU A 409 -17.30 15.04 1.71
CA LEU A 409 -18.10 15.58 2.83
C LEU A 409 -17.19 16.23 3.89
N ASP A 410 -17.68 17.31 4.50
CA ASP A 410 -17.00 18.17 5.51
C ASP A 410 -15.96 19.14 4.86
N ASP A 411 -15.27 19.99 5.65
CA ASP A 411 -14.48 21.11 5.07
C ASP A 411 -13.09 20.67 4.55
N ASP A 412 -12.91 20.65 3.23
CA ASP A 412 -11.75 20.09 2.52
C ASP A 412 -10.72 21.12 2.02
N ARG A 413 -9.53 20.61 1.64
CA ARG A 413 -8.51 21.40 0.94
C ARG A 413 -7.91 20.64 -0.24
N ILE A 414 -8.23 21.10 -1.43
CA ILE A 414 -7.82 20.48 -2.70
C ILE A 414 -6.83 21.39 -3.45
N SER A 415 -5.94 20.78 -4.22
CA SER A 415 -5.03 21.45 -5.14
C SER A 415 -4.88 20.55 -6.37
N GLY A 416 -5.21 21.03 -7.57
CA GLY A 416 -4.95 20.31 -8.83
C GLY A 416 -3.44 20.17 -9.06
N GLY A 417 -2.83 21.17 -9.69
CA GLY A 417 -1.37 21.35 -9.66
C GLY A 417 -0.78 21.82 -10.98
N ARG A 418 -0.64 20.89 -11.95
CA ARG A 418 -0.21 21.20 -13.31
C ARG A 418 -0.91 20.31 -14.33
N GLY A 419 -1.88 20.88 -15.03
CA GLY A 419 -2.47 20.27 -16.20
C GLY A 419 -3.74 20.97 -16.61
N ASN A 420 -4.85 20.25 -16.63
CA ASN A 420 -6.17 20.79 -16.91
C ASN A 420 -7.13 20.01 -16.00
N ASP A 421 -7.16 20.41 -14.75
CA ASP A 421 -7.68 19.60 -13.65
C ASP A 421 -9.21 19.74 -13.52
N SER A 422 -9.86 18.65 -13.13
CA SER A 422 -11.30 18.57 -12.84
C SER A 422 -11.44 18.45 -11.33
N ILE A 423 -11.95 19.50 -10.67
CA ILE A 423 -12.02 19.61 -9.21
C ILE A 423 -13.46 19.84 -8.78
N ASN A 424 -13.92 19.11 -7.76
CA ASN A 424 -15.20 19.30 -7.10
C ASN A 424 -15.00 19.29 -5.57
N GLY A 425 -15.50 20.30 -4.84
CA GLY A 425 -15.49 20.29 -3.37
C GLY A 425 -16.50 19.32 -2.76
N ASP A 426 -17.70 19.24 -3.37
CA ASP A 426 -18.88 18.51 -2.89
C ASP A 426 -19.57 19.16 -1.66
N ASP A 427 -19.83 18.48 -0.54
CA ASP A 427 -20.59 19.02 0.62
C ASP A 427 -19.62 19.59 1.70
N GLY A 428 -19.27 20.89 1.67
CA GLY A 428 -18.15 21.41 2.48
C GLY A 428 -18.18 22.89 2.90
N ASN A 429 -16.98 23.45 3.09
CA ASN A 429 -16.66 24.89 3.18
C ASN A 429 -15.20 25.01 2.72
N ASP A 430 -14.99 24.82 1.43
CA ASP A 430 -13.76 24.20 0.93
C ASP A 430 -12.72 25.21 0.48
N ILE A 431 -11.49 24.74 0.29
CA ILE A 431 -10.41 25.58 -0.21
C ILE A 431 -9.76 24.91 -1.42
N LEU A 432 -10.15 25.38 -2.60
CA LEU A 432 -9.83 24.78 -3.91
C LEU A 432 -8.80 25.65 -4.65
N TYR A 433 -7.81 25.01 -5.29
CA TYR A 433 -6.83 25.68 -6.15
C TYR A 433 -6.62 24.87 -7.44
N GLY A 434 -6.84 25.49 -8.61
CA GLY A 434 -6.48 24.89 -9.90
C GLY A 434 -4.96 24.79 -10.05
N ASN A 435 -4.30 25.96 -10.03
CA ASN A 435 -2.86 26.24 -10.16
C ASN A 435 -2.38 26.50 -11.61
N ASP A 436 -1.46 25.70 -12.17
CA ASP A 436 -0.92 25.91 -13.53
C ASP A 436 -1.79 25.10 -14.53
N GLY A 437 -2.91 25.63 -15.03
CA GLY A 437 -3.81 24.84 -15.88
C GLY A 437 -4.94 25.58 -16.59
N ASN A 438 -5.73 24.85 -17.38
CA ASN A 438 -7.06 25.31 -17.82
C ASN A 438 -8.07 24.44 -17.09
N ASP A 439 -8.37 24.81 -15.86
CA ASP A 439 -9.00 23.93 -14.90
C ASP A 439 -10.54 24.07 -14.93
N THR A 440 -11.24 23.07 -14.42
CA THR A 440 -12.70 23.09 -14.24
C THR A 440 -12.98 22.80 -12.77
N ILE A 441 -13.53 23.78 -12.06
CA ILE A 441 -13.69 23.75 -10.60
C ILE A 441 -15.16 23.99 -10.23
N GLY A 442 -15.75 23.10 -9.43
CA GLY A 442 -17.01 23.33 -8.71
C GLY A 442 -16.76 23.43 -7.21
N GLY A 443 -17.33 24.44 -6.56
CA GLY A 443 -17.38 24.56 -5.09
C GLY A 443 -18.23 23.43 -4.50
N GLY A 444 -19.51 23.43 -4.85
CA GLY A 444 -20.46 22.40 -4.46
C GLY A 444 -21.55 22.96 -3.56
N ALA A 445 -21.61 22.51 -2.31
CA ALA A 445 -22.58 23.00 -1.33
C ALA A 445 -21.85 23.48 -0.07
N GLY A 446 -21.64 24.79 0.06
CA GLY A 446 -20.73 25.30 1.09
C GLY A 446 -20.69 26.80 1.29
N ASN A 447 -19.46 27.31 1.45
CA ASN A 447 -19.08 28.70 1.63
C ASN A 447 -17.60 28.76 1.26
N ASP A 448 -17.33 28.65 -0.04
CA ASP A 448 -16.09 28.06 -0.54
C ASP A 448 -15.07 29.12 -0.94
N ASN A 449 -13.80 28.70 -1.05
CA ASN A 449 -12.68 29.57 -1.38
C ASN A 449 -11.94 28.98 -2.57
N ILE A 450 -12.27 29.49 -3.76
CA ILE A 450 -11.84 28.94 -5.04
C ILE A 450 -10.86 29.89 -5.72
N VAL A 451 -9.72 29.37 -6.17
CA VAL A 451 -8.72 30.13 -6.91
C VAL A 451 -8.28 29.35 -8.15
N GLY A 452 -8.60 29.84 -9.35
CA GLY A 452 -8.16 29.23 -10.61
C GLY A 452 -6.63 29.24 -10.72
N SER A 453 -6.08 30.45 -10.85
CA SER A 453 -4.68 30.87 -10.75
C SER A 453 -4.00 31.23 -12.08
N ALA A 454 -3.81 30.31 -13.01
CA ALA A 454 -2.97 30.56 -14.19
C ALA A 454 -3.30 29.68 -15.41
N GLY A 455 -4.20 30.18 -16.25
CA GLY A 455 -4.50 29.65 -17.58
C GLY A 455 -5.87 30.08 -18.07
N ASN A 456 -6.80 29.19 -18.39
CA ASN A 456 -8.17 29.64 -18.71
C ASN A 456 -9.15 28.70 -18.02
N ASP A 457 -9.67 29.16 -16.90
CA ASP A 457 -10.39 28.32 -15.94
C ASP A 457 -11.91 28.49 -16.10
N LEU A 458 -12.65 27.41 -15.80
CA LEU A 458 -14.10 27.41 -15.68
C LEU A 458 -14.44 27.13 -14.22
N ILE A 459 -15.05 28.09 -13.53
CA ILE A 459 -15.32 27.99 -12.09
C ILE A 459 -16.81 28.20 -11.82
N HIS A 460 -17.38 27.32 -11.00
CA HIS A 460 -18.71 27.40 -10.41
C HIS A 460 -18.61 27.45 -8.88
N GLY A 461 -19.29 28.39 -8.22
CA GLY A 461 -19.51 28.37 -6.76
C GLY A 461 -20.52 27.29 -6.34
N ASP A 462 -21.59 27.13 -7.13
CA ASP A 462 -22.74 26.24 -6.95
C ASP A 462 -23.77 26.73 -5.88
N ASP A 463 -23.86 26.11 -4.69
CA ASP A 463 -24.83 26.44 -3.62
C ASP A 463 -24.09 26.95 -2.38
N GLY A 464 -23.92 28.27 -2.20
CA GLY A 464 -23.09 28.78 -1.11
C GLY A 464 -23.22 30.26 -0.74
N ALA A 465 -22.06 30.87 -0.50
CA ALA A 465 -21.81 32.31 -0.42
C ALA A 465 -20.28 32.46 -0.45
N ASP A 466 -19.76 32.49 -1.66
CA ASP A 466 -18.47 31.93 -2.02
C ASP A 466 -17.46 33.03 -2.38
N HIS A 467 -16.18 32.65 -2.42
CA HIS A 467 -15.11 33.57 -2.77
C HIS A 467 -14.29 32.99 -3.92
N ILE A 468 -14.40 33.62 -5.09
CA ILE A 468 -13.87 33.13 -6.35
C ILE A 468 -12.83 34.13 -6.88
N GLU A 469 -11.62 33.64 -7.18
CA GLU A 469 -10.55 34.41 -7.81
C GLU A 469 -10.04 33.69 -9.09
N GLY A 470 -10.26 34.24 -10.29
CA GLY A 470 -9.76 33.66 -11.55
C GLY A 470 -8.22 33.76 -11.67
N ARG A 471 -7.71 35.00 -11.60
CA ARG A 471 -6.30 35.47 -11.52
C ARG A 471 -5.61 35.87 -12.83
N GLU A 472 -4.89 34.98 -13.51
CA GLU A 472 -4.20 35.25 -14.78
C GLU A 472 -4.82 34.33 -15.85
N GLY A 473 -5.79 34.83 -16.63
CA GLY A 473 -6.52 33.98 -17.57
C GLY A 473 -7.54 34.66 -18.48
N LEU A 474 -8.20 33.88 -19.35
CA LEU A 474 -9.51 34.30 -19.86
C LEU A 474 -10.50 33.32 -19.25
N ASP A 475 -11.01 33.69 -18.10
CA ASP A 475 -11.72 32.80 -17.20
C ASP A 475 -13.24 32.95 -17.39
N GLU A 476 -13.97 31.87 -17.08
CA GLU A 476 -15.43 31.84 -17.07
C GLU A 476 -15.90 31.50 -15.65
N LEU A 477 -16.40 32.49 -14.93
CA LEU A 477 -16.73 32.41 -13.50
C LEU A 477 -18.25 32.53 -13.28
N HIS A 478 -18.82 31.64 -12.47
CA HIS A 478 -20.22 31.62 -12.07
C HIS A 478 -20.31 31.50 -10.54
N GLY A 479 -21.02 32.41 -9.85
CA GLY A 479 -21.36 32.25 -8.43
C GLY A 479 -22.48 31.22 -8.20
N ASP A 480 -23.46 31.20 -9.11
CA ASP A 480 -24.65 30.34 -9.15
C ASP A 480 -25.72 30.67 -8.09
N ARG A 481 -25.53 30.32 -6.80
CA ARG A 481 -26.46 30.73 -5.71
C ARG A 481 -25.71 31.10 -4.46
N GLY A 482 -25.72 32.39 -4.13
CA GLY A 482 -25.06 32.82 -2.92
C GLY A 482 -25.09 34.31 -2.69
N ILE A 483 -24.21 34.74 -1.81
CA ILE A 483 -23.83 36.15 -1.71
C ILE A 483 -22.33 36.10 -1.90
N ASP A 484 -21.93 36.24 -3.15
CA ASP A 484 -20.62 35.82 -3.64
C ASP A 484 -19.67 37.02 -3.81
N ASP A 485 -18.38 36.78 -3.62
CA ASP A 485 -17.31 37.76 -3.80
C ASP A 485 -16.35 37.27 -4.89
N ILE A 486 -16.63 37.70 -6.13
CA ILE A 486 -15.96 37.23 -7.35
C ILE A 486 -14.96 38.28 -7.85
N ASP A 487 -13.77 37.83 -8.27
CA ASP A 487 -12.66 38.62 -8.80
C ASP A 487 -12.07 37.90 -10.02
N GLY A 488 -12.41 38.36 -11.25
CA GLY A 488 -11.92 37.80 -12.52
C GLY A 488 -10.38 37.79 -12.54
N GLY A 489 -9.80 38.98 -12.60
CA GLY A 489 -8.39 39.21 -12.34
C GLY A 489 -7.69 39.98 -13.46
N ALA A 490 -7.25 39.27 -14.49
CA ALA A 490 -6.41 39.83 -15.54
C ALA A 490 -6.44 39.05 -16.86
N ASP A 491 -6.48 39.83 -17.95
CA ASP A 491 -6.92 39.47 -19.30
C ASP A 491 -8.48 39.45 -19.40
N ASP A 492 -9.08 39.18 -20.58
CA ASP A 492 -10.49 39.47 -20.87
C ASP A 492 -11.46 38.38 -20.32
N ASP A 493 -12.10 38.62 -19.17
CA ASP A 493 -12.86 37.61 -18.41
C ASP A 493 -14.40 37.63 -18.67
N VAL A 494 -15.07 36.51 -18.33
CA VAL A 494 -16.54 36.39 -18.34
C VAL A 494 -17.03 35.99 -16.95
N VAL A 495 -17.94 36.78 -16.37
CA VAL A 495 -18.47 36.56 -15.02
C VAL A 495 -20.01 36.63 -14.99
N ASP A 496 -20.62 35.69 -14.28
CA ASP A 496 -22.05 35.61 -13.93
C ASP A 496 -22.11 35.55 -12.38
N GLY A 497 -22.81 36.47 -11.72
CA GLY A 497 -23.05 36.41 -10.26
C GLY A 497 -23.97 35.22 -9.94
N GLY A 498 -25.28 35.40 -10.11
CA GLY A 498 -26.25 34.31 -10.04
C GLY A 498 -27.59 34.68 -9.41
N ASP A 499 -28.01 33.91 -8.40
CA ASP A 499 -29.14 34.20 -7.52
C ASP A 499 -28.64 34.81 -6.18
N ASP A 500 -29.31 35.86 -5.67
CA ASP A 500 -29.07 36.64 -4.42
C ASP A 500 -28.04 37.83 -4.58
N ASP A 501 -27.72 38.59 -3.51
CA ASP A 501 -27.07 39.93 -3.59
C ASP A 501 -25.51 39.86 -3.70
N ASP A 502 -24.92 39.99 -4.89
CA ASP A 502 -23.50 39.68 -5.16
C ASP A 502 -22.50 40.88 -5.15
N ASN A 503 -21.19 40.58 -5.09
CA ASN A 503 -20.09 41.54 -5.23
C ASN A 503 -19.08 41.05 -6.28
N VAL A 504 -19.18 41.58 -7.51
CA VAL A 504 -18.46 41.10 -8.68
C VAL A 504 -17.44 42.12 -9.20
N ARG A 505 -16.23 41.66 -9.51
CA ARG A 505 -15.12 42.48 -10.00
C ARG A 505 -14.47 41.83 -11.23
N GLY A 506 -14.37 42.54 -12.35
CA GLY A 506 -13.67 42.09 -13.56
C GLY A 506 -12.17 42.11 -13.35
N GLY A 507 -11.59 43.30 -13.20
CA GLY A 507 -10.21 43.50 -12.77
C GLY A 507 -9.38 44.29 -13.77
N SER A 508 -8.75 43.61 -14.73
CA SER A 508 -8.05 44.28 -15.83
C SER A 508 -8.07 43.46 -17.12
N GLY A 509 -8.99 43.80 -18.00
CA GLY A 509 -9.28 43.06 -19.22
C GLY A 509 -10.14 43.89 -20.17
N ASN A 510 -11.10 43.23 -20.81
CA ASN A 510 -12.24 43.85 -21.49
C ASN A 510 -13.41 42.93 -21.13
N ASP A 511 -13.87 43.10 -19.89
CA ASP A 511 -14.55 42.04 -19.15
C ASP A 511 -16.05 42.03 -19.49
N THR A 512 -16.71 40.88 -19.38
CA THR A 512 -18.16 40.75 -19.59
C THR A 512 -18.81 40.22 -18.32
N ILE A 513 -19.53 41.07 -17.61
CA ILE A 513 -20.09 40.77 -16.29
C ILE A 513 -21.62 40.86 -16.31
N ARG A 514 -22.27 39.89 -15.67
CA ARG A 514 -23.69 39.92 -15.29
C ARG A 514 -23.81 39.75 -13.77
N GLY A 515 -24.67 40.55 -13.13
CA GLY A 515 -25.08 40.41 -11.74
C GLY A 515 -25.99 39.20 -11.59
N GLY A 516 -27.27 39.37 -11.95
CA GLY A 516 -28.23 38.27 -12.08
C GLY A 516 -29.57 38.58 -11.43
N LEU A 517 -29.89 37.89 -10.33
CA LEU A 517 -31.11 38.10 -9.55
C LEU A 517 -30.77 38.60 -8.14
N GLY A 518 -30.40 39.87 -8.00
CA GLY A 518 -29.81 40.36 -6.76
C GLY A 518 -30.05 41.85 -6.45
N ASN A 519 -29.12 42.45 -5.75
CA ASN A 519 -28.96 43.90 -5.59
C ASN A 519 -27.45 44.09 -5.57
N ASP A 520 -26.86 44.02 -6.76
CA ASP A 520 -25.50 43.57 -6.96
C ASP A 520 -24.53 44.74 -6.98
N THR A 521 -23.30 44.50 -6.55
CA THR A 521 -22.20 45.47 -6.63
C THR A 521 -21.23 45.03 -7.71
N ILE A 522 -21.29 45.66 -8.88
CA ILE A 522 -20.50 45.28 -10.06
C ILE A 522 -19.41 46.32 -10.33
N ARG A 523 -18.19 45.86 -10.62
CA ARG A 523 -17.08 46.73 -11.02
C ARG A 523 -16.28 46.12 -12.18
N GLY A 524 -16.22 46.81 -13.32
CA GLY A 524 -15.37 46.44 -14.46
C GLY A 524 -13.88 46.50 -14.10
N GLY A 525 -13.29 47.70 -14.15
CA GLY A 525 -11.97 47.96 -13.56
C GLY A 525 -11.03 48.74 -14.48
N ILE A 526 -10.20 48.03 -15.25
CA ILE A 526 -9.28 48.64 -16.22
C ILE A 526 -9.44 47.93 -17.55
N GLY A 527 -10.20 48.53 -18.47
CA GLY A 527 -10.57 47.84 -19.69
C GLY A 527 -11.51 48.61 -20.60
N ASN A 528 -12.29 47.85 -21.35
CA ASN A 528 -13.44 48.32 -22.10
C ASN A 528 -14.53 47.30 -21.78
N ASP A 529 -15.23 47.50 -20.69
CA ASP A 529 -16.00 46.45 -20.03
C ASP A 529 -17.48 46.50 -20.43
N ILE A 530 -18.17 45.36 -20.37
CA ILE A 530 -19.62 45.22 -20.62
C ILE A 530 -20.25 44.69 -19.34
N LEU A 531 -21.08 45.51 -18.70
CA LEU A 531 -21.60 45.28 -17.35
C LEU A 531 -23.14 45.29 -17.39
N HIS A 532 -23.78 44.24 -16.89
CA HIS A 532 -25.24 44.12 -16.77
C HIS A 532 -25.62 43.83 -15.31
N GLY A 533 -26.58 44.58 -14.76
CA GLY A 533 -27.19 44.29 -13.45
C GLY A 533 -28.15 43.09 -13.50
N ASP A 534 -29.01 43.08 -14.53
CA ASP A 534 -30.13 42.13 -14.77
C ASP A 534 -31.40 42.47 -13.92
N ASP A 535 -31.70 41.78 -12.81
CA ASP A 535 -33.00 41.83 -12.11
C ASP A 535 -32.82 42.22 -10.62
N GLY A 536 -32.53 43.50 -10.31
CA GLY A 536 -32.12 43.98 -8.97
C GLY A 536 -32.15 45.50 -8.74
N ASP A 537 -31.91 46.02 -7.54
CA ASP A 537 -31.56 47.46 -7.35
C ASP A 537 -30.01 47.58 -7.28
N ASP A 538 -29.33 47.78 -8.41
CA ASP A 538 -27.88 47.48 -8.55
C ASP A 538 -26.91 48.70 -8.44
N ASP A 539 -25.68 48.47 -7.96
CA ASP A 539 -24.57 49.44 -7.84
C ASP A 539 -23.43 49.08 -8.85
N ILE A 540 -23.41 49.69 -10.05
CA ILE A 540 -22.52 49.33 -11.18
C ILE A 540 -21.45 50.41 -11.45
N PHE A 541 -20.18 50.00 -11.60
CA PHE A 541 -19.03 50.87 -11.84
C PHE A 541 -18.16 50.42 -13.04
N GLY A 542 -17.96 51.26 -14.06
CA GLY A 542 -17.01 51.00 -15.17
C GLY A 542 -15.54 51.08 -14.73
N ASP A 543 -15.16 52.19 -14.10
CA ASP A 543 -13.82 52.61 -13.61
C ASP A 543 -12.91 53.34 -14.63
N ASP A 544 -11.91 52.67 -15.23
CA ASP A 544 -10.89 53.27 -16.09
C ASP A 544 -10.98 52.61 -17.49
N GLY A 545 -11.86 53.12 -18.37
CA GLY A 545 -12.18 52.41 -19.62
C GLY A 545 -12.88 53.18 -20.74
N THR A 546 -13.86 52.53 -21.34
CA THR A 546 -14.80 53.01 -22.37
C THR A 546 -15.87 51.92 -22.41
N ASP A 547 -16.80 52.03 -21.47
CA ASP A 547 -17.53 50.89 -20.91
C ASP A 547 -19.01 50.95 -21.31
N GLU A 548 -19.67 49.78 -21.38
CA GLU A 548 -21.09 49.62 -21.74
C GLU A 548 -21.84 49.07 -20.51
N LEU A 549 -22.60 49.94 -19.82
CA LEU A 549 -23.27 49.65 -18.54
C LEU A 549 -24.80 49.56 -18.70
N HIS A 550 -25.41 48.47 -18.25
CA HIS A 550 -26.86 48.24 -18.26
C HIS A 550 -27.37 47.94 -16.84
N GLY A 551 -28.37 48.69 -16.36
CA GLY A 551 -29.13 48.34 -15.14
C GLY A 551 -30.12 47.20 -15.40
N GLU A 552 -30.89 47.33 -16.47
CA GLU A 552 -31.98 46.42 -16.88
C GLU A 552 -33.28 46.58 -16.07
N ILE A 553 -33.51 45.84 -14.98
CA ILE A 553 -34.78 45.86 -14.23
C ILE A 553 -34.54 46.18 -12.76
N GLY A 554 -34.63 47.47 -12.41
CA GLY A 554 -34.18 47.89 -11.09
C GLY A 554 -34.58 49.27 -10.58
N ASN A 555 -33.63 49.93 -9.91
CA ASN A 555 -33.63 51.34 -9.49
C ASN A 555 -32.15 51.75 -9.31
N ASP A 556 -31.42 51.83 -10.43
CA ASP A 556 -30.01 51.43 -10.43
C ASP A 556 -29.04 52.60 -10.30
N HIS A 557 -27.81 52.30 -9.90
CA HIS A 557 -26.73 53.25 -9.64
C HIS A 557 -25.55 52.97 -10.58
N LEU A 558 -25.57 53.60 -11.75
CA LEU A 558 -24.56 53.41 -12.80
C LEU A 558 -23.52 54.53 -12.77
N HIS A 559 -22.24 54.15 -12.76
CA HIS A 559 -21.10 55.05 -12.67
C HIS A 559 -20.01 54.70 -13.70
N GLY A 560 -19.85 55.48 -14.78
CA GLY A 560 -18.78 55.26 -15.78
C GLY A 560 -17.39 55.46 -15.16
N ASN A 561 -17.18 56.65 -14.60
CA ASN A 561 -15.98 57.20 -13.95
C ASN A 561 -14.94 57.82 -14.89
N ARG A 562 -14.23 57.04 -15.73
CA ARG A 562 -13.25 57.57 -16.70
C ARG A 562 -13.34 56.82 -18.01
N GLY A 563 -13.97 57.43 -18.99
CA GLY A 563 -13.99 56.88 -20.34
C GLY A 563 -14.73 57.78 -21.32
N ASP A 564 -14.96 57.24 -22.51
CA ASP A 564 -16.07 57.71 -23.35
C ASP A 564 -17.17 56.62 -23.15
N ASP A 565 -18.00 56.72 -22.10
CA ASP A 565 -18.82 55.59 -21.61
C ASP A 565 -20.29 55.63 -22.11
N ASP A 566 -20.89 54.44 -22.33
CA ASP A 566 -22.31 54.25 -22.72
C ASP A 566 -23.09 53.67 -21.52
N LEU A 567 -24.04 54.44 -20.94
CA LEU A 567 -24.81 54.04 -19.74
C LEU A 567 -26.32 53.91 -20.05
N TYR A 568 -26.94 52.80 -19.67
CA TYR A 568 -28.37 52.49 -19.88
C TYR A 568 -29.05 52.05 -18.56
N GLY A 569 -29.99 52.84 -18.01
CA GLY A 569 -30.77 52.44 -16.83
C GLY A 569 -31.81 51.36 -17.16
N GLU A 570 -32.61 51.61 -18.20
CA GLU A 570 -33.67 50.76 -18.75
C GLU A 570 -35.03 50.80 -18.02
N ASP A 571 -35.32 49.97 -17.02
CA ASP A 571 -36.69 49.76 -16.47
C ASP A 571 -36.75 50.00 -14.93
N GLY A 572 -36.28 51.14 -14.41
CA GLY A 572 -36.29 51.49 -12.97
C GLY A 572 -36.64 52.95 -12.62
N ASP A 573 -36.36 53.44 -11.40
CA ASP A 573 -36.20 54.89 -11.09
C ASP A 573 -34.68 55.14 -10.90
N ASP A 574 -33.93 55.37 -11.97
CA ASP A 574 -32.48 55.11 -12.01
C ASP A 574 -31.59 56.35 -11.76
N SER A 575 -30.29 56.15 -11.58
CA SER A 575 -29.31 57.19 -11.26
C SER A 575 -27.97 56.95 -11.96
N LEU A 576 -27.70 57.72 -13.01
CA LEU A 576 -26.54 57.59 -13.90
C LEU A 576 -25.57 58.78 -13.72
N ASP A 577 -24.28 58.52 -13.46
CA ASP A 577 -23.20 59.51 -13.41
C ASP A 577 -22.08 59.08 -14.39
N GLY A 578 -21.92 59.77 -15.52
CA GLY A 578 -20.92 59.46 -16.55
C GLY A 578 -19.50 59.58 -16.00
N GLY A 579 -19.03 60.80 -15.75
CA GLY A 579 -17.85 61.06 -14.92
C GLY A 579 -16.84 62.04 -15.49
N ASP A 580 -15.65 61.56 -15.85
CA ASP A 580 -14.60 62.27 -16.60
C ASP A 580 -14.56 61.74 -18.05
N ASP A 581 -14.45 62.64 -19.04
CA ASP A 581 -14.26 62.42 -20.49
C ASP A 581 -15.49 62.61 -21.42
N SER A 582 -16.16 61.65 -22.09
CA SER A 582 -17.29 62.00 -23.01
C SER A 582 -18.35 60.92 -23.20
N ASP A 583 -19.45 61.05 -22.46
CA ASP A 583 -20.38 59.94 -22.21
C ASP A 583 -21.74 60.08 -22.95
N ASP A 584 -22.38 58.95 -23.25
CA ASP A 584 -23.74 58.83 -23.80
C ASP A 584 -24.65 58.12 -22.76
N LEU A 585 -25.51 58.88 -22.06
CA LEU A 585 -26.40 58.40 -20.99
C LEU A 585 -27.86 58.24 -21.46
N PHE A 586 -28.48 57.12 -21.13
CA PHE A 586 -29.87 56.77 -21.42
C PHE A 586 -30.60 56.33 -20.15
N GLY A 587 -31.58 57.12 -19.69
CA GLY A 587 -32.39 56.81 -18.49
C GLY A 587 -33.26 55.58 -18.72
N GLY A 588 -34.41 55.74 -19.38
CA GLY A 588 -35.27 54.63 -19.77
C GLY A 588 -36.72 54.88 -19.36
N ASN A 589 -37.38 53.88 -18.75
CA ASN A 589 -38.77 53.96 -18.31
C ASN A 589 -38.90 54.30 -16.81
N GLY A 590 -38.46 55.48 -16.38
CA GLY A 590 -38.33 55.74 -14.95
C GLY A 590 -38.72 57.12 -14.42
N ASN A 591 -37.90 57.63 -13.50
CA ASN A 591 -37.90 58.99 -12.98
C ASN A 591 -36.46 59.35 -12.58
N ASP A 592 -35.60 59.40 -13.60
CA ASP A 592 -34.18 59.12 -13.43
C ASP A 592 -33.38 60.36 -13.01
N ASP A 593 -32.26 60.21 -12.32
CA ASP A 593 -31.32 61.29 -11.99
C ASP A 593 -30.04 61.11 -12.83
N LEU A 594 -29.91 61.94 -13.87
CA LEU A 594 -28.83 61.84 -14.85
C LEU A 594 -27.82 62.97 -14.66
N ARG A 595 -26.53 62.62 -14.66
CA ARG A 595 -25.40 63.56 -14.73
C ARG A 595 -24.41 63.08 -15.77
N GLY A 596 -24.15 63.89 -16.80
CA GLY A 596 -23.01 63.67 -17.71
C GLY A 596 -21.68 63.69 -16.96
N GLY A 597 -21.33 64.83 -16.35
CA GLY A 597 -20.16 64.95 -15.49
C GLY A 597 -19.22 66.05 -15.95
N THR A 598 -17.99 65.71 -16.35
CA THR A 598 -17.03 66.65 -16.93
C THR A 598 -16.57 66.19 -18.31
N GLY A 599 -17.34 66.59 -19.32
CA GLY A 599 -17.07 66.11 -20.66
C GLY A 599 -17.68 66.94 -21.78
N SER A 600 -18.35 66.25 -22.67
CA SER A 600 -19.07 66.77 -23.84
C SER A 600 -20.25 65.83 -24.10
N ASP A 601 -21.12 65.73 -23.11
CA ASP A 601 -21.90 64.52 -22.86
C ASP A 601 -23.26 64.59 -23.59
N ARG A 602 -23.89 63.44 -23.80
CA ARG A 602 -25.28 63.38 -24.28
C ARG A 602 -26.13 62.67 -23.26
N VAL A 603 -27.27 63.26 -22.95
CA VAL A 603 -28.14 62.76 -21.88
C VAL A 603 -29.58 62.66 -22.39
N HIS A 604 -30.13 61.46 -22.27
CA HIS A 604 -31.42 61.04 -22.80
C HIS A 604 -32.28 60.36 -21.72
N GLY A 605 -33.10 61.10 -20.97
CA GLY A 605 -33.97 60.51 -19.94
C GLY A 605 -35.07 59.57 -20.47
N GLU A 606 -35.44 59.71 -21.74
CA GLU A 606 -36.48 58.95 -22.45
C GLU A 606 -37.91 59.04 -21.87
N GLY A 607 -38.19 58.39 -20.73
CA GLY A 607 -39.50 57.74 -20.49
C GLY A 607 -40.24 58.07 -19.20
N GLY A 608 -39.97 59.19 -18.51
CA GLY A 608 -40.61 59.45 -17.23
C GLY A 608 -40.77 60.91 -16.78
N THR A 609 -40.35 61.18 -15.55
CA THR A 609 -40.19 62.57 -15.04
C THR A 609 -38.81 62.79 -14.44
N ASP A 610 -37.86 62.88 -15.36
CA ASP A 610 -36.42 62.74 -15.15
C ASP A 610 -35.77 64.08 -14.72
N THR A 611 -34.58 63.95 -14.17
CA THR A 611 -33.74 65.00 -13.57
C THR A 611 -32.36 64.99 -14.20
N PHE A 612 -31.79 66.20 -14.37
CA PHE A 612 -30.52 66.43 -15.07
C PHE A 612 -29.67 67.41 -14.23
N ASP A 613 -28.44 67.04 -13.85
CA ASP A 613 -27.47 67.88 -13.11
C ASP A 613 -26.18 68.12 -13.90
N ASP A 614 -26.35 68.55 -15.16
CA ASP A 614 -25.32 68.68 -16.18
C ASP A 614 -24.60 70.04 -16.20
N ASP A 615 -23.40 70.07 -16.80
CA ASP A 615 -22.58 71.28 -16.94
C ASP A 615 -22.88 71.99 -18.28
N ALA A 616 -22.21 73.12 -18.55
CA ALA A 616 -22.67 74.03 -19.61
C ALA A 616 -22.26 73.68 -21.06
N GLU A 617 -21.68 72.50 -21.32
CA GLU A 617 -21.18 72.08 -22.64
C GLU A 617 -21.95 70.89 -23.27
N ASP A 618 -22.93 70.32 -22.56
CA ASP A 618 -23.60 69.05 -22.90
C ASP A 618 -24.84 69.21 -23.83
N GLU A 619 -25.22 68.14 -24.54
CA GLU A 619 -26.37 68.11 -25.47
C GLU A 619 -27.52 67.21 -24.97
N HIS A 620 -28.65 67.80 -24.53
CA HIS A 620 -29.87 67.06 -24.15
C HIS A 620 -30.94 67.06 -25.25
N ASP A 621 -31.60 65.92 -25.46
CA ASP A 621 -32.72 65.75 -26.41
C ASP A 621 -33.95 65.13 -25.69
N ASP A 622 -34.81 65.97 -25.10
CA ASP A 622 -36.11 65.61 -24.48
C ASP A 622 -37.24 65.58 -25.54
N PRO A 623 -37.93 64.44 -25.77
CA PRO A 623 -39.03 64.35 -26.74
C PRO A 623 -40.35 65.03 -26.35
N ASP A 624 -40.64 65.25 -25.06
CA ASP A 624 -42.00 65.57 -24.54
C ASP A 624 -42.11 66.86 -23.67
N GLY A 625 -41.13 67.78 -23.80
CA GLY A 625 -41.18 69.14 -23.24
C GLY A 625 -42.15 70.13 -23.93
N ASP A 626 -43.40 70.24 -23.43
CA ASP A 626 -44.48 71.09 -24.01
C ASP A 626 -44.11 72.61 -24.12
N ASP A 627 -44.06 73.10 -25.36
CA ASP A 627 -43.53 74.42 -25.77
C ASP A 627 -44.35 75.63 -25.24
N ASN A 628 -44.09 76.02 -23.99
CA ASN A 628 -44.79 77.12 -23.33
C ASN A 628 -43.87 78.20 -22.76
N HIS A 629 -43.17 78.88 -23.67
CA HIS A 629 -42.35 80.06 -23.40
C HIS A 629 -43.15 81.25 -22.82
N GLY A 630 -43.39 81.22 -21.50
CA GLY A 630 -44.08 82.24 -20.70
C GLY A 630 -43.24 83.49 -20.42
N GLY A 631 -42.68 84.12 -21.46
CA GLY A 631 -41.81 85.28 -21.33
C GLY A 631 -42.49 86.50 -20.69
N SER A 632 -42.20 86.77 -19.41
CA SER A 632 -42.60 88.00 -18.70
C SER A 632 -41.39 88.89 -18.38
N GLY A 633 -40.85 89.53 -19.41
CA GLY A 633 -39.87 90.61 -19.21
C GLY A 633 -40.51 91.81 -18.50
N SER A 634 -39.89 92.29 -17.43
CA SER A 634 -40.16 93.60 -16.84
C SER A 634 -38.86 94.32 -16.50
N ASP A 635 -38.79 95.58 -16.87
CA ASP A 635 -37.56 96.38 -16.99
C ASP A 635 -36.83 96.66 -15.65
N GLY A 636 -35.52 96.92 -15.74
CA GLY A 636 -34.68 97.45 -14.66
C GLY A 636 -33.41 98.10 -15.21
N GLU A 637 -33.45 99.40 -15.47
CA GLU A 637 -32.33 100.22 -16.00
C GLU A 637 -31.28 100.58 -14.94
N ASP A 638 -30.01 100.68 -15.37
CA ASP A 638 -28.92 101.61 -14.98
C ASP A 638 -27.71 101.19 -15.87
N ASP A 639 -27.04 101.99 -16.70
CA ASP A 639 -26.82 103.45 -16.81
C ASP A 639 -26.75 103.89 -18.31
#